data_AF-A0A1X1N9Z8-F1
#
_entry.id   AF-A0A1X1N9Z8-F1
#
_cell.length_a   1.000
_cell.length_b   1.000
_cell.length_c   1.000
_cell.angle_alpha   90.00
_cell.angle_beta   90.00
_cell.angle_gamma   90.00
#
_symmetry.space_group_name_H-M   'P 1'
#
loop_
_entity.id
_entity.type
_entity.pdbx_description
1 polymer ?
#
loop_
_entity_poly.entity_id
_entity_poly.type
_entity_poly.pdbx_seq_one_letter_code
_entity_poly.pdbx_strand_id
1 'polypeptide(L)'
;MSPRFRAVCALAAASAAVFALAGPAAAGPPPTTTETLLIGSPQLSVAVARDFPRVVSYTDRASGARLLGSTSPVTAVTLNGTAYAVRLAGEPVVTATSSRYTLAFPDLPGVEVDATLTVAGRATTFRVTAVRDTDAFRVGTIDIPGHDLVSVGSTEPGAATAFTKLDPDSTRTADVFGTVPEQPDAAPVGASYAIVNTGSLAAAVESNSSYDKPAGPTNGDDARFWHQARKAADGSVRVGVWSGQWTYRGAGAPQPESGGDLPWAKVVVTPDVNGDGRVDWQDGAVAFRTIGIKAPGSAQTPGRVVTHIPFNFASQATHPFTRTLDDVKRVSLSTDGLGQLAVLKGYGSEGHDSAHPDYGGNYNKRAGGLDGLNDLLRGGKKWGATFGVHVNATESYPEARNFSETLVDKTKPGWNWLNQSYYINQRRDINSGDLARRFQQLRDETDRNLSFLYIDVYYTHGWIADKTIQAVQAQGWNVGTEWSDKFERASLWSHWANDLDYGGATNKGLNSQIIRFVRNGEKDIWNNHPVLGQTAMEDFEGWTGETDYTAFTANIWQKNLPAKYLQRQKILRWNGNDITFTGGVRGTVEDGRRTFYENGRKVLDGDRYLLPWEGKLYHYNKGGGTSTWAVPGGTYTVYRLTDNGRVRAGTVRPSTDGRITLTAAARQAYVLYPDQAPAQPPVRWGEGTPVKDPGFNDARLGAWTKTGAVARDTDERGRNSAVLTGEARAGIAQRIGGLTPGKRYSASAWIEVQPGASRRTTLAAGGASVAVERSTVPNRIAASDWHGTSMQRAKVHFTAPGSGEVTLSVTAEGGSGPARVRVDDVRIVENAPTARAGVYEDFEAVDQGWGPFLKGDAGGANDPRTHVSQLHAPYTQAGWNGKLIDDVLEGAESLKAHDENTGLVYRTAPWTVPMTDGHSYRVEYDYQSSHAGAYEWVTGYDRSVESRRTPIGQQRTTGHFSETVTAGCGDTWTGLRKRADAPDGADFVLDRFTVTDLGPATARPACGTLALAAGETLEPGRANDVTATFTNDETATVSPTVTLTLPEGWTAEPSGPVEPGTVEPGGKATATWRVTPPMDAAYRAYQLGASASYPVGGTARTLTAATSVRTLPPPPTADAWASDLDWASARSGWGPVERDMSNGGTAAGDGTPLRIGGVAYAKGLGTHAPATVRYYLGGRCTSFTAEVGVDDAQATRGTVRFTVTADGAEKVTSPVLKASDAAWSLSADVTGASYVDLVVGDGGDGNGNDHADWGNARFHCGG
;
A
#
# COMPACT_ATOMS: atom_id res chain seq x y z
N MET A 1 30.56 69.28 -35.48
CA MET A 1 29.93 70.61 -35.67
C MET A 1 29.43 71.15 -34.33
N SER A 2 30.34 71.81 -33.62
CA SER A 2 30.15 73.07 -32.90
C SER A 2 28.92 73.94 -33.31
N PRO A 3 28.43 74.92 -32.50
CA PRO A 3 28.76 75.17 -31.08
C PRO A 3 27.85 76.14 -30.22
N ARG A 4 28.40 76.53 -29.04
CA ARG A 4 28.38 77.86 -28.38
C ARG A 4 27.26 78.13 -27.36
N PHE A 5 27.49 78.72 -26.18
CA PHE A 5 28.70 79.30 -25.57
C PHE A 5 28.45 79.62 -24.07
N ARG A 6 29.48 79.44 -23.22
CA ARG A 6 30.13 80.41 -22.27
C ARG A 6 29.26 81.34 -21.42
N ALA A 7 29.60 81.78 -20.21
CA ALA A 7 30.64 81.51 -19.20
C ALA A 7 30.47 82.56 -18.06
N VAL A 8 31.27 82.40 -16.98
CA VAL A 8 31.87 83.46 -16.12
C VAL A 8 31.29 83.73 -14.70
N CYS A 9 32.15 83.39 -13.73
CA CYS A 9 32.54 84.02 -12.45
C CYS A 9 31.58 84.35 -11.29
N ALA A 10 31.77 83.61 -10.18
CA ALA A 10 32.54 83.96 -8.96
C ALA A 10 32.17 85.18 -8.05
N LEU A 11 31.94 84.80 -6.78
CA LEU A 11 32.45 85.34 -5.49
C LEU A 11 31.82 86.58 -4.80
N ALA A 12 31.15 86.30 -3.67
CA ALA A 12 31.52 86.70 -2.29
C ALA A 12 30.47 87.47 -1.44
N ALA A 13 30.02 86.78 -0.37
CA ALA A 13 29.78 87.19 1.03
C ALA A 13 28.79 88.33 1.39
N ALA A 14 27.71 88.01 2.12
CA ALA A 14 27.65 88.06 3.60
C ALA A 14 26.19 88.16 4.15
N SER A 15 25.83 87.14 4.94
CA SER A 15 25.11 87.16 6.23
C SER A 15 23.71 87.81 6.42
N ALA A 16 22.80 86.92 6.82
CA ALA A 16 21.76 87.01 7.87
C ALA A 16 20.54 87.93 7.66
N ALA A 17 19.36 87.32 7.46
CA ALA A 17 18.37 87.10 8.54
C ALA A 17 17.05 86.50 8.00
N VAL A 18 16.41 85.72 8.89
CA VAL A 18 14.98 85.33 8.93
C VAL A 18 14.49 84.24 7.96
N PHE A 19 14.08 83.13 8.56
CA PHE A 19 13.44 81.96 7.96
C PHE A 19 11.96 82.20 7.62
N ALA A 20 11.52 81.46 6.59
CA ALA A 20 10.16 81.07 6.24
C ALA A 20 9.28 82.12 5.52
N LEU A 21 9.13 81.93 4.20
CA LEU A 21 7.88 82.13 3.43
C LEU A 21 8.07 81.62 1.99
N ALA A 22 7.46 80.49 1.66
CA ALA A 22 7.12 80.14 0.28
C ALA A 22 5.74 79.46 0.28
N GLY A 23 4.74 80.22 -0.16
CA GLY A 23 3.39 79.75 -0.49
C GLY A 23 3.34 79.10 -1.88
N PRO A 24 2.14 78.78 -2.39
CA PRO A 24 1.73 77.40 -2.59
C PRO A 24 1.89 76.95 -4.04
N ALA A 25 2.36 75.71 -4.23
CA ALA A 25 2.13 74.97 -5.46
C ALA A 25 0.74 74.32 -5.35
N ALA A 26 -0.08 74.53 -6.37
CA ALA A 26 -1.48 74.11 -6.42
C ALA A 26 -1.64 72.61 -6.12
N ALA A 27 -2.43 72.32 -5.08
CA ALA A 27 -2.93 70.99 -4.80
C ALA A 27 -3.87 70.56 -5.93
N GLY A 28 -3.54 69.45 -6.60
CA GLY A 28 -4.56 68.67 -7.31
C GLY A 28 -5.62 68.19 -6.31
N PRO A 29 -6.86 67.91 -6.76
CA PRO A 29 -7.91 67.45 -5.86
C PRO A 29 -7.41 66.19 -5.11
N PRO A 30 -7.65 66.09 -3.79
CA PRO A 30 -7.22 64.93 -3.04
C PRO A 30 -7.91 63.69 -3.62
N PRO A 31 -7.23 62.53 -3.68
CA PRO A 31 -7.94 61.28 -3.93
C PRO A 31 -8.99 61.15 -2.83
N THR A 32 -10.25 60.93 -3.22
CA THR A 32 -11.39 60.67 -2.33
C THR A 32 -10.96 59.70 -1.23
N THR A 33 -10.73 60.24 -0.03
CA THR A 33 -10.26 59.50 1.12
C THR A 33 -11.35 58.54 1.56
N THR A 34 -11.16 57.24 1.35
CA THR A 34 -11.78 56.25 2.23
C THR A 34 -11.27 56.57 3.63
N GLU A 35 -12.12 57.13 4.50
CA GLU A 35 -11.74 57.36 5.90
C GLU A 35 -11.29 56.03 6.51
N THR A 36 -10.05 55.94 6.98
CA THR A 36 -9.50 54.74 7.62
C THR A 36 -9.61 54.85 9.14
N LEU A 37 -9.67 53.69 9.79
CA LEU A 37 -9.62 53.52 11.23
C LEU A 37 -8.27 52.88 11.59
N LEU A 38 -7.71 53.22 12.74
CA LEU A 38 -6.41 52.69 13.17
C LEU A 38 -6.58 51.71 14.32
N ILE A 39 -6.08 50.50 14.14
CA ILE A 39 -5.92 49.47 15.18
C ILE A 39 -4.46 49.00 15.20
N GLY A 40 -3.98 48.38 16.27
CA GLY A 40 -2.60 47.90 16.27
C GLY A 40 -2.11 47.25 17.55
N SER A 41 -0.81 46.98 17.58
CA SER A 41 -0.02 46.48 18.68
C SER A 41 1.21 47.39 18.89
N PRO A 42 2.09 47.11 19.87
CA PRO A 42 3.37 47.83 19.98
C PRO A 42 4.29 47.68 18.76
N GLN A 43 4.18 46.60 18.00
CA GLN A 43 5.04 46.33 16.83
C GLN A 43 4.42 46.82 15.52
N LEU A 44 3.09 46.77 15.40
CA LEU A 44 2.40 46.94 14.13
C LEU A 44 1.23 47.93 14.27
N SER A 45 1.14 48.87 13.34
CA SER A 45 -0.03 49.73 13.15
C SER A 45 -0.79 49.29 11.92
N VAL A 46 -2.10 49.17 11.99
CA VAL A 46 -2.94 48.63 10.91
C VAL A 46 -4.08 49.60 10.64
N ALA A 47 -4.08 50.17 9.43
CA ALA A 47 -5.17 50.98 8.94
C ALA A 47 -6.22 50.06 8.31
N VAL A 48 -7.46 50.12 8.79
CA VAL A 48 -8.60 49.33 8.30
C VAL A 48 -9.64 50.26 7.69
N ALA A 49 -10.40 49.77 6.72
CA ALA A 49 -11.41 50.59 6.06
C ALA A 49 -12.69 50.74 6.91
N ARG A 50 -13.39 51.86 6.79
CA ARG A 50 -14.71 52.04 7.42
C ARG A 50 -15.83 51.28 6.72
N ASP A 51 -15.66 50.97 5.43
CA ASP A 51 -16.72 50.44 4.56
C ASP A 51 -16.90 48.91 4.64
N PHE A 52 -15.84 48.18 4.99
CA PHE A 52 -15.81 46.72 5.03
C PHE A 52 -14.67 46.26 5.95
N PRO A 53 -14.74 45.05 6.57
CA PRO A 53 -13.63 44.45 7.33
C PRO A 53 -12.43 44.08 6.43
N ARG A 54 -11.75 45.08 5.85
CA ARG A 54 -10.53 44.94 5.05
C ARG A 54 -9.41 45.81 5.62
N VAL A 55 -8.19 45.30 5.55
CA VAL A 55 -6.99 46.07 5.87
C VAL A 55 -6.62 46.92 4.67
N VAL A 56 -6.37 48.21 4.88
CA VAL A 56 -5.83 49.12 3.86
C VAL A 56 -4.31 49.09 3.88
N SER A 57 -3.69 49.09 5.06
CA SER A 57 -2.24 48.94 5.18
C SER A 57 -1.73 48.52 6.55
N TYR A 58 -0.55 47.94 6.54
CA TYR A 58 0.29 47.58 7.68
C TYR A 58 1.49 48.51 7.74
N THR A 59 1.79 49.05 8.92
CA THR A 59 2.98 49.88 9.17
C THR A 59 3.76 49.32 10.34
N ASP A 60 5.01 48.92 10.09
CA ASP A 60 5.93 48.53 11.14
C ASP A 60 6.30 49.77 11.96
N ARG A 61 6.04 49.74 13.26
CA ARG A 61 6.19 50.92 14.12
C ARG A 61 7.65 51.31 14.36
N ALA A 62 8.57 50.35 14.25
CA ALA A 62 9.98 50.58 14.52
C ALA A 62 10.67 51.28 13.33
N SER A 63 10.40 50.81 12.11
CA SER A 63 11.03 51.31 10.88
C SER A 63 10.20 52.37 10.14
N GLY A 64 8.88 52.41 10.37
CA GLY A 64 7.94 53.18 9.56
C GLY A 64 7.65 52.55 8.18
N ALA A 65 8.26 51.41 7.85
CA ALA A 65 8.02 50.70 6.60
C ALA A 65 6.56 50.26 6.49
N ARG A 66 6.05 50.20 5.26
CA ARG A 66 4.63 49.93 4.97
C ARG A 66 4.47 48.79 3.98
N LEU A 67 3.42 47.99 4.20
CA LEU A 67 2.88 47.01 3.27
C LEU A 67 1.38 47.28 3.12
N LEU A 68 0.80 47.10 1.93
CA LEU A 68 -0.63 47.38 1.73
C LEU A 68 -1.48 46.12 1.87
N GLY A 69 -2.78 46.33 2.11
CA GLY A 69 -3.82 45.31 1.99
C GLY A 69 -4.66 45.58 0.74
N SER A 70 -5.96 45.70 0.96
CA SER A 70 -6.95 45.95 -0.08
C SER A 70 -6.99 47.42 -0.49
N THR A 71 -6.78 47.67 -1.78
CA THR A 71 -6.81 49.01 -2.39
C THR A 71 -8.14 49.33 -3.10
N SER A 72 -9.04 48.35 -3.20
CA SER A 72 -10.36 48.49 -3.82
C SER A 72 -11.47 48.17 -2.81
N PRO A 73 -12.64 48.83 -2.88
CA PRO A 73 -13.79 48.45 -2.06
C PRO A 73 -14.27 47.04 -2.36
N VAL A 74 -14.71 46.31 -1.33
CA VAL A 74 -15.42 45.04 -1.48
C VAL A 74 -16.92 45.34 -1.51
N THR A 75 -17.54 45.16 -2.67
CA THR A 75 -18.96 45.51 -2.90
C THR A 75 -19.90 44.30 -2.88
N ALA A 76 -19.36 43.09 -2.90
CA ALA A 76 -20.12 41.85 -2.86
C ALA A 76 -19.42 40.76 -2.03
N VAL A 77 -20.21 39.87 -1.43
CA VAL A 77 -19.75 38.61 -0.81
C VAL A 77 -20.48 37.48 -1.50
N THR A 78 -19.77 36.39 -1.77
CA THR A 78 -20.36 35.19 -2.36
C THR A 78 -20.87 34.27 -1.26
N LEU A 79 -22.19 34.05 -1.23
CA LEU A 79 -22.86 33.14 -0.30
C LEU A 79 -23.44 31.97 -1.10
N ASN A 80 -23.12 30.73 -0.71
CA ASN A 80 -23.59 29.52 -1.39
C ASN A 80 -23.28 29.50 -2.90
N GLY A 81 -22.12 30.06 -3.29
CA GLY A 81 -21.67 30.14 -4.69
C GLY A 81 -22.31 31.25 -5.53
N THR A 82 -23.16 32.10 -4.93
CA THR A 82 -23.77 33.26 -5.61
C THR A 82 -23.30 34.57 -5.00
N ALA A 83 -22.90 35.54 -5.82
CA ALA A 83 -22.48 36.86 -5.35
C ALA A 83 -23.69 37.73 -4.96
N TYR A 84 -23.66 38.32 -3.76
CA TYR A 84 -24.66 39.24 -3.25
C TYR A 84 -24.04 40.58 -2.90
N ALA A 85 -24.73 41.68 -3.20
CA ALA A 85 -24.33 43.01 -2.75
C ALA A 85 -24.27 43.05 -1.20
N VAL A 86 -23.25 43.71 -0.66
CA VAL A 86 -23.04 43.81 0.79
C VAL A 86 -22.99 45.27 1.22
N ARG A 87 -23.55 45.55 2.39
CA ARG A 87 -23.43 46.85 3.08
C ARG A 87 -23.27 46.66 4.58
N LEU A 88 -22.87 47.70 5.29
CA LEU A 88 -22.86 47.68 6.74
C LEU A 88 -24.26 47.92 7.31
N ALA A 89 -24.61 47.17 8.36
CA ALA A 89 -25.83 47.41 9.14
C ALA A 89 -25.71 48.61 10.09
N GLY A 90 -24.49 49.07 10.35
CA GLY A 90 -24.18 50.23 11.19
C GLY A 90 -22.68 50.55 11.17
N GLU A 91 -22.29 51.63 11.85
CA GLU A 91 -20.88 52.03 11.98
C GLU A 91 -20.04 50.95 12.67
N PRO A 92 -18.80 50.71 12.22
CA PRO A 92 -17.92 49.73 12.84
C PRO A 92 -17.53 50.14 14.27
N VAL A 93 -17.48 49.17 15.18
CA VAL A 93 -17.04 49.37 16.57
C VAL A 93 -15.54 49.14 16.65
N VAL A 94 -14.79 50.15 17.12
CA VAL A 94 -13.32 50.14 17.10
C VAL A 94 -12.75 50.27 18.51
N THR A 95 -11.71 49.47 18.80
CA THR A 95 -10.85 49.58 19.97
C THR A 95 -9.40 49.81 19.52
N ALA A 96 -8.46 49.98 20.45
CA ALA A 96 -7.05 50.12 20.11
C ALA A 96 -6.47 48.93 19.31
N THR A 97 -7.04 47.73 19.47
CA THR A 97 -6.50 46.48 18.90
C THR A 97 -7.46 45.78 17.95
N SER A 98 -8.72 46.21 17.85
CA SER A 98 -9.74 45.50 17.07
C SER A 98 -10.77 46.43 16.43
N SER A 99 -11.37 45.98 15.32
CA SER A 99 -12.55 46.60 14.71
C SER A 99 -13.59 45.52 14.40
N ARG A 100 -14.87 45.81 14.66
CA ARG A 100 -16.01 44.90 14.46
C ARG A 100 -17.00 45.51 13.47
N TYR A 101 -17.51 44.67 12.58
CA TYR A 101 -18.41 45.02 11.49
C TYR A 101 -19.59 44.06 11.49
N THR A 102 -20.77 44.57 11.16
CA THR A 102 -21.95 43.74 10.85
C THR A 102 -22.31 43.96 9.39
N LEU A 103 -22.16 42.90 8.60
CA LEU A 103 -22.46 42.88 7.18
C LEU A 103 -23.93 42.46 6.99
N ALA A 104 -24.66 43.22 6.19
CA ALA A 104 -26.03 42.93 5.80
C ALA A 104 -26.16 42.84 4.27
N PHE A 105 -27.10 42.01 3.83
CA PHE A 105 -27.32 41.69 2.42
C PHE A 105 -28.70 42.20 1.99
N PRO A 106 -28.79 43.29 1.19
CA PRO A 106 -30.07 43.89 0.81
C PRO A 106 -31.03 42.91 0.15
N ASP A 107 -30.51 42.01 -0.69
CA ASP A 107 -31.29 41.01 -1.42
C ASP A 107 -31.65 39.78 -0.55
N LEU A 108 -31.13 39.69 0.68
CA LEU A 108 -31.41 38.61 1.63
C LEU A 108 -31.78 39.18 3.01
N PRO A 109 -33.01 39.73 3.17
CA PRO A 109 -33.44 40.32 4.43
C PRO A 109 -33.31 39.35 5.61
N GLY A 110 -32.72 39.82 6.71
CA GLY A 110 -32.48 39.03 7.92
C GLY A 110 -31.21 38.18 7.90
N VAL A 111 -30.49 38.11 6.78
CA VAL A 111 -29.16 37.49 6.71
C VAL A 111 -28.10 38.53 7.08
N GLU A 112 -27.28 38.22 8.07
CA GLU A 112 -26.18 39.07 8.52
C GLU A 112 -24.94 38.25 8.89
N VAL A 113 -23.75 38.85 8.72
CA VAL A 113 -22.47 38.25 9.10
C VAL A 113 -21.68 39.25 9.94
N ASP A 114 -21.38 38.89 11.19
CA ASP A 114 -20.47 39.68 12.03
C ASP A 114 -19.03 39.27 11.78
N ALA A 115 -18.18 40.26 11.52
CA ALA A 115 -16.75 40.05 11.31
C ALA A 115 -15.90 41.00 12.14
N THR A 116 -14.68 40.58 12.44
CA THR A 116 -13.69 41.38 13.17
C THR A 116 -12.34 41.38 12.48
N LEU A 117 -11.62 42.49 12.57
CA LEU A 117 -10.17 42.55 12.38
C LEU A 117 -9.52 42.79 13.74
N THR A 118 -8.57 41.95 14.15
CA THR A 118 -7.85 42.07 15.42
C THR A 118 -6.34 41.96 15.22
N VAL A 119 -5.56 42.80 15.91
CA VAL A 119 -4.09 42.79 15.85
C VAL A 119 -3.49 42.28 17.15
N ALA A 120 -2.63 41.27 17.06
CA ALA A 120 -1.86 40.71 18.18
C ALA A 120 -0.40 40.52 17.75
N GLY A 121 0.52 41.23 18.41
CA GLY A 121 1.93 41.24 17.99
C GLY A 121 2.06 41.71 16.55
N ARG A 122 2.63 40.88 15.68
CA ARG A 122 2.78 41.14 14.24
C ARG A 122 1.68 40.54 13.37
N ALA A 123 0.70 39.86 13.98
CA ALA A 123 -0.37 39.18 13.27
C ALA A 123 -1.67 39.99 13.30
N THR A 124 -2.35 40.07 12.16
CA THR A 124 -3.71 40.61 12.01
C THR A 124 -4.64 39.49 11.60
N THR A 125 -5.75 39.31 12.32
CA THR A 125 -6.74 38.25 12.09
C THR A 125 -8.05 38.86 11.62
N PHE A 126 -8.49 38.48 10.43
CA PHE A 126 -9.89 38.55 10.00
C PHE A 126 -10.63 37.34 10.55
N ARG A 127 -11.82 37.55 11.12
CA ARG A 127 -12.64 36.46 11.67
C ARG A 127 -14.12 36.76 11.53
N VAL A 128 -14.89 35.81 11.03
CA VAL A 128 -16.35 35.77 11.20
C VAL A 128 -16.64 35.31 12.63
N THR A 129 -17.44 36.09 13.34
CA THR A 129 -17.75 35.88 14.76
C THR A 129 -19.19 35.43 15.00
N ALA A 130 -20.10 35.72 14.06
CA ALA A 130 -21.45 35.19 14.05
C ALA A 130 -22.02 35.24 12.63
N VAL A 131 -22.92 34.32 12.32
CA VAL A 131 -23.76 34.35 11.13
C VAL A 131 -25.20 34.24 11.60
N ARG A 132 -26.05 35.15 11.13
CA ARG A 132 -27.50 35.10 11.31
C ARG A 132 -28.09 34.82 9.95
N ASP A 133 -28.78 33.70 9.82
CA ASP A 133 -29.42 33.26 8.59
C ASP A 133 -30.91 32.97 8.84
N THR A 134 -31.68 32.66 7.80
CA THR A 134 -33.13 32.45 7.90
C THR A 134 -33.51 31.06 7.40
N ASP A 135 -34.72 30.61 7.73
CA ASP A 135 -35.23 29.35 7.15
C ASP A 135 -35.30 29.38 5.62
N ALA A 136 -35.59 30.57 5.04
CA ALA A 136 -35.63 30.77 3.60
C ALA A 136 -34.24 30.80 2.95
N PHE A 137 -33.21 31.19 3.70
CA PHE A 137 -31.83 31.22 3.22
C PHE A 137 -30.87 30.81 4.33
N ARG A 138 -30.42 29.56 4.29
CA ARG A 138 -29.37 29.03 5.17
C ARG A 138 -28.00 29.27 4.54
N VAL A 139 -27.11 29.92 5.28
CA VAL A 139 -25.73 30.13 4.83
C VAL A 139 -24.98 28.81 4.96
N GLY A 140 -24.40 28.35 3.84
CA GLY A 140 -23.56 27.17 3.72
C GLY A 140 -22.10 27.54 3.55
N THR A 141 -21.79 28.32 2.51
CA THR A 141 -20.41 28.72 2.19
C THR A 141 -20.29 30.24 2.07
N ILE A 142 -19.11 30.77 2.41
CA ILE A 142 -18.77 32.19 2.37
C ILE A 142 -17.45 32.35 1.60
N ASP A 143 -17.45 33.23 0.61
CA ASP A 143 -16.26 33.63 -0.15
C ASP A 143 -16.28 35.16 -0.35
N ILE A 144 -15.10 35.78 -0.31
CA ILE A 144 -14.91 37.22 -0.49
C ILE A 144 -13.87 37.45 -1.60
N PRO A 145 -14.24 37.26 -2.88
CA PRO A 145 -13.31 37.44 -3.99
C PRO A 145 -12.70 38.85 -4.01
N GLY A 146 -11.37 38.92 -4.07
CA GLY A 146 -10.65 40.19 -4.11
C GLY A 146 -10.59 40.95 -2.77
N HIS A 147 -10.83 40.26 -1.63
CA HIS A 147 -10.71 40.83 -0.28
C HIS A 147 -9.34 41.45 0.00
N ASP A 148 -8.28 40.94 -0.65
CA ASP A 148 -6.90 41.39 -0.56
C ASP A 148 -6.46 41.64 0.88
N LEU A 149 -6.30 40.55 1.63
CA LEU A 149 -5.78 40.59 2.99
C LEU A 149 -4.41 41.27 3.02
N VAL A 150 -3.57 41.02 2.01
CA VAL A 150 -2.29 41.69 1.79
C VAL A 150 -2.04 41.87 0.28
N SER A 151 -1.32 42.92 -0.11
CA SER A 151 -0.92 43.13 -1.51
C SER A 151 0.46 43.80 -1.65
N VAL A 152 1.12 43.54 -2.78
CA VAL A 152 2.35 44.21 -3.23
C VAL A 152 2.18 44.74 -4.65
N GLY A 153 2.84 45.85 -4.97
CA GLY A 153 2.70 46.57 -6.24
C GLY A 153 4.00 46.72 -7.03
N SER A 154 3.89 46.86 -8.36
CA SER A 154 5.03 46.96 -9.27
C SER A 154 5.92 48.19 -9.04
N THR A 155 5.39 49.22 -8.36
CA THR A 155 6.12 50.44 -8.00
C THR A 155 6.80 50.37 -6.62
N GLU A 156 6.57 49.30 -5.84
CA GLU A 156 7.16 49.13 -4.52
C GLU A 156 8.56 48.49 -4.64
N PRO A 157 9.63 49.13 -4.12
CA PRO A 157 10.98 48.59 -4.23
C PRO A 157 11.10 47.18 -3.65
N GLY A 158 11.64 46.25 -4.43
CA GLY A 158 11.82 44.85 -4.02
C GLY A 158 10.52 44.05 -3.92
N ALA A 159 9.42 44.52 -4.53
CA ALA A 159 8.15 43.80 -4.54
C ALA A 159 8.26 42.42 -5.22
N ALA A 160 7.97 41.37 -4.46
CA ALA A 160 8.05 40.00 -4.90
C ALA A 160 6.95 39.13 -4.25
N THR A 161 6.72 37.97 -4.87
CA THR A 161 5.72 36.99 -4.48
C THR A 161 6.34 35.60 -4.43
N ALA A 162 5.89 34.78 -3.48
CA ALA A 162 6.24 33.37 -3.38
C ALA A 162 4.98 32.56 -3.08
N PHE A 163 4.59 31.72 -4.05
CA PHE A 163 3.41 30.87 -4.00
C PHE A 163 3.80 29.41 -4.22
N THR A 164 3.02 28.48 -3.66
CA THR A 164 3.17 27.06 -3.96
C THR A 164 1.88 26.29 -3.74
N LYS A 165 1.85 25.06 -4.23
CA LYS A 165 0.73 24.12 -4.24
C LYS A 165 1.16 22.78 -3.64
N LEU A 166 0.22 21.87 -3.40
CA LEU A 166 0.55 20.54 -2.91
C LEU A 166 0.91 19.65 -4.11
N ASP A 167 2.19 19.30 -4.21
CA ASP A 167 2.69 18.56 -5.36
C ASP A 167 3.63 17.42 -4.94
N PRO A 168 3.19 16.16 -5.05
CA PRO A 168 3.98 15.00 -4.71
C PRO A 168 4.97 14.59 -5.83
N ASP A 169 5.02 15.33 -6.95
CA ASP A 169 5.94 15.05 -8.05
C ASP A 169 7.37 15.50 -7.72
N SER A 170 8.26 14.52 -7.48
CA SER A 170 9.66 14.79 -7.13
C SER A 170 10.50 15.34 -8.29
N THR A 171 9.99 15.33 -9.52
CA THR A 171 10.74 15.75 -10.72
C THR A 171 10.63 17.25 -11.03
N ARG A 172 9.70 17.96 -10.39
CA ARG A 172 9.42 19.38 -10.63
C ARG A 172 9.00 20.10 -9.36
N THR A 173 9.27 21.40 -9.26
CA THR A 173 8.83 22.20 -8.13
C THR A 173 7.48 22.86 -8.42
N ALA A 174 6.61 22.90 -7.40
CA ALA A 174 5.38 23.70 -7.42
C ALA A 174 5.60 25.14 -6.95
N ASP A 175 6.81 25.46 -6.47
CA ASP A 175 7.13 26.81 -6.00
C ASP A 175 7.26 27.79 -7.16
N VAL A 176 6.59 28.92 -7.03
CA VAL A 176 6.66 30.06 -7.95
C VAL A 176 7.17 31.26 -7.18
N PHE A 177 8.45 31.58 -7.39
CA PHE A 177 9.08 32.81 -6.91
C PHE A 177 9.12 33.82 -8.05
N GLY A 178 8.55 35.01 -7.86
CA GLY A 178 8.42 36.00 -8.92
C GLY A 178 8.43 37.44 -8.43
N THR A 179 8.69 38.37 -9.35
CA THR A 179 8.42 39.80 -9.16
C THR A 179 6.96 40.09 -9.52
N VAL A 180 6.45 41.26 -9.11
CA VAL A 180 5.11 41.70 -9.55
C VAL A 180 5.09 41.82 -11.09
N PRO A 181 4.14 41.18 -11.79
CA PRO A 181 4.10 41.20 -13.25
C PRO A 181 3.70 42.58 -13.80
N GLU A 182 4.12 42.88 -15.02
CA GLU A 182 3.77 44.13 -15.71
C GLU A 182 2.32 44.14 -16.22
N GLN A 183 1.75 42.95 -16.46
CA GLN A 183 0.39 42.79 -16.97
C GLN A 183 -0.51 42.17 -15.89
N PRO A 184 -1.81 42.54 -15.86
CA PRO A 184 -2.77 41.91 -14.95
C PRO A 184 -3.08 40.47 -15.39
N ASP A 185 -3.39 39.61 -14.43
CA ASP A 185 -3.82 38.24 -14.68
C ASP A 185 -5.25 38.20 -15.20
N ALA A 186 -5.52 37.32 -16.16
CA ALA A 186 -6.85 37.13 -16.74
C ALA A 186 -7.88 36.60 -15.72
N ALA A 187 -7.42 35.80 -14.76
CA ALA A 187 -8.25 35.20 -13.71
C ALA A 187 -7.41 34.97 -12.43
N PRO A 188 -8.05 34.79 -11.27
CA PRO A 188 -7.35 34.38 -10.05
C PRO A 188 -6.63 33.04 -10.20
N VAL A 189 -5.48 32.92 -9.55
CA VAL A 189 -4.69 31.69 -9.48
C VAL A 189 -4.65 31.20 -8.03
N GLY A 190 -4.81 29.88 -7.85
CA GLY A 190 -4.82 29.25 -6.52
C GLY A 190 -3.41 29.00 -5.98
N ALA A 191 -3.26 29.10 -4.66
CA ALA A 191 -2.10 28.62 -3.91
C ALA A 191 -2.50 27.96 -2.57
N SER A 192 -1.66 27.06 -2.08
CA SER A 192 -1.75 26.46 -0.73
C SER A 192 -0.93 27.23 0.31
N TYR A 193 0.09 27.96 -0.14
CA TYR A 193 0.90 28.89 0.66
C TYR A 193 1.09 30.19 -0.11
N ALA A 194 0.97 31.31 0.58
CA ALA A 194 1.09 32.64 -0.02
C ALA A 194 1.95 33.56 0.85
N ILE A 195 3.04 34.03 0.25
CA ILE A 195 3.97 34.99 0.85
C ILE A 195 4.21 36.12 -0.16
N VAL A 196 4.20 37.35 0.32
CA VAL A 196 4.54 38.54 -0.47
C VAL A 196 5.51 39.41 0.31
N ASN A 197 6.39 40.14 -0.37
CA ASN A 197 7.33 41.02 0.29
C ASN A 197 7.67 42.25 -0.57
N THR A 198 8.19 43.27 0.09
CA THR A 198 8.98 44.35 -0.51
C THR A 198 10.43 44.20 -0.05
N GLY A 199 11.30 45.15 -0.38
CA GLY A 199 12.66 45.22 0.17
C GLY A 199 12.75 45.60 1.64
N SER A 200 11.62 45.80 2.35
CA SER A 200 11.61 46.22 3.76
C SER A 200 10.66 45.43 4.66
N LEU A 201 9.59 44.85 4.13
CA LEU A 201 8.66 44.02 4.88
C LEU A 201 8.23 42.80 4.05
N ALA A 202 8.10 41.65 4.71
CA ALA A 202 7.49 40.44 4.19
C ALA A 202 6.19 40.13 4.95
N ALA A 203 5.26 39.44 4.29
CA ALA A 203 4.04 38.96 4.90
C ALA A 203 3.64 37.58 4.40
N ALA A 204 3.11 36.77 5.31
CA ALA A 204 2.56 35.45 5.00
C ALA A 204 1.12 35.34 5.47
N VAL A 205 0.33 34.53 4.77
CA VAL A 205 -1.12 34.38 5.00
C VAL A 205 -1.46 32.96 5.43
N GLU A 206 -2.34 32.81 6.42
CA GLU A 206 -2.96 31.53 6.81
C GLU A 206 -4.50 31.69 6.86
N SER A 207 -5.27 30.64 6.60
CA SER A 207 -6.75 30.68 6.68
C SER A 207 -7.30 29.30 7.03
N ASN A 208 -8.41 29.16 7.76
CA ASN A 208 -9.10 27.87 7.86
C ASN A 208 -10.06 27.57 6.69
N SER A 209 -9.82 28.17 5.52
CA SER A 209 -10.50 27.87 4.26
C SER A 209 -10.63 26.36 4.05
N SER A 210 -11.83 25.94 3.67
CA SER A 210 -12.23 24.56 3.43
C SER A 210 -13.46 24.53 2.53
N TYR A 211 -13.33 23.91 1.35
CA TYR A 211 -14.39 23.83 0.35
C TYR A 211 -15.35 22.68 0.66
N ASP A 212 -16.66 22.94 0.66
CA ASP A 212 -17.66 21.88 0.91
C ASP A 212 -17.67 20.84 -0.22
N LYS A 213 -17.60 21.30 -1.46
CA LYS A 213 -17.64 20.48 -2.68
C LYS A 213 -16.48 20.87 -3.60
N PRO A 214 -15.25 20.43 -3.29
CA PRO A 214 -14.09 20.81 -4.07
C PRO A 214 -14.16 20.24 -5.50
N ALA A 215 -13.74 21.04 -6.47
CA ALA A 215 -13.59 20.71 -7.88
C ALA A 215 -12.44 21.54 -8.51
N GLY A 216 -11.85 21.03 -9.60
CA GLY A 216 -10.70 21.68 -10.25
C GLY A 216 -9.54 21.90 -9.27
N PRO A 217 -8.92 23.10 -9.22
CA PRO A 217 -7.81 23.39 -8.29
C PRO A 217 -8.14 23.16 -6.81
N THR A 218 -9.40 23.32 -6.41
CA THR A 218 -9.80 23.13 -5.00
C THR A 218 -9.79 21.64 -4.60
N ASN A 219 -9.80 20.71 -5.57
CA ASN A 219 -9.72 19.26 -5.35
C ASN A 219 -8.29 18.73 -5.16
N GLY A 220 -7.32 19.63 -4.92
CA GLY A 220 -5.98 19.31 -4.44
C GLY A 220 -5.55 20.18 -3.24
N ASP A 221 -6.48 20.95 -2.67
CA ASP A 221 -6.17 22.05 -1.72
C ASP A 221 -5.21 23.12 -2.32
N ASP A 222 -5.17 23.24 -3.65
CA ASP A 222 -4.34 24.20 -4.38
C ASP A 222 -4.92 25.61 -4.43
N ALA A 223 -6.10 25.83 -3.86
CA ALA A 223 -6.82 27.10 -3.87
C ALA A 223 -7.34 27.49 -2.48
N ARG A 224 -6.58 27.10 -1.46
CA ARG A 224 -6.73 27.56 -0.07
C ARG A 224 -6.61 29.08 0.03
N PHE A 225 -5.74 29.66 -0.80
CA PHE A 225 -5.64 31.08 -1.10
C PHE A 225 -5.82 31.30 -2.59
N TRP A 226 -6.34 32.48 -2.92
CA TRP A 226 -6.34 32.99 -4.27
C TRP A 226 -5.43 34.21 -4.34
N HIS A 227 -4.76 34.39 -5.47
CA HIS A 227 -4.02 35.59 -5.78
C HIS A 227 -4.31 36.07 -7.20
N GLN A 228 -4.18 37.37 -7.43
CA GLN A 228 -4.35 37.95 -8.76
C GLN A 228 -3.59 39.27 -8.90
N ALA A 229 -2.83 39.40 -9.98
CA ALA A 229 -2.30 40.67 -10.46
C ALA A 229 -3.42 41.51 -11.10
N ARG A 230 -3.70 42.69 -10.54
CA ARG A 230 -4.75 43.59 -11.02
C ARG A 230 -4.20 44.99 -11.23
N LYS A 231 -4.74 45.71 -12.22
CA LYS A 231 -4.41 47.11 -12.44
C LYS A 231 -5.02 47.97 -11.34
N ALA A 232 -4.19 48.72 -10.64
CA ALA A 232 -4.61 49.66 -9.61
C ALA A 232 -5.03 51.01 -10.22
N ALA A 233 -5.70 51.85 -9.42
CA ALA A 233 -6.22 53.14 -9.84
C ALA A 233 -5.12 54.14 -10.27
N ASP A 234 -3.90 53.98 -9.74
CA ASP A 234 -2.71 54.77 -10.11
C ASP A 234 -2.02 54.27 -11.38
N GLY A 235 -2.54 53.21 -12.02
CA GLY A 235 -1.99 52.60 -13.22
C GLY A 235 -0.93 51.52 -12.96
N SER A 236 -0.49 51.33 -11.71
CA SER A 236 0.42 50.23 -11.34
C SER A 236 -0.30 48.87 -11.39
N VAL A 237 0.46 47.77 -11.37
CA VAL A 237 -0.09 46.42 -11.20
C VAL A 237 0.18 45.98 -9.77
N ARG A 238 -0.83 45.39 -9.12
CA ARG A 238 -0.73 44.88 -7.75
C ARG A 238 -1.19 43.45 -7.66
N VAL A 239 -0.43 42.61 -6.96
CA VAL A 239 -0.83 41.25 -6.63
C VAL A 239 -1.48 41.27 -5.25
N GLY A 240 -2.78 41.00 -5.22
CA GLY A 240 -3.55 40.84 -3.99
C GLY A 240 -3.72 39.36 -3.63
N VAL A 241 -3.71 39.04 -2.34
CA VAL A 241 -3.91 37.68 -1.81
C VAL A 241 -5.13 37.66 -0.89
N TRP A 242 -6.04 36.71 -1.09
CA TRP A 242 -7.19 36.49 -0.20
C TRP A 242 -7.41 34.99 0.08
N SER A 243 -8.27 34.70 1.07
CA SER A 243 -8.65 33.33 1.41
C SER A 243 -9.51 32.70 0.32
N GLY A 244 -9.41 31.38 0.17
CA GLY A 244 -10.44 30.58 -0.50
C GLY A 244 -11.75 30.53 0.30
N GLN A 245 -12.71 29.78 -0.23
CA GLN A 245 -14.03 29.58 0.36
C GLN A 245 -13.93 28.99 1.77
N TRP A 246 -14.70 29.56 2.70
CA TRP A 246 -14.98 28.92 3.98
C TRP A 246 -16.33 28.21 3.92
N THR A 247 -16.38 26.99 4.43
CA THR A 247 -17.64 26.28 4.68
C THR A 247 -18.10 26.60 6.10
N TYR A 248 -19.19 27.36 6.22
CA TYR A 248 -19.87 27.63 7.50
C TYR A 248 -20.87 26.52 7.86
N ARG A 249 -21.51 25.88 6.87
CA ARG A 249 -22.40 24.74 7.07
C ARG A 249 -22.27 23.81 5.87
N GLY A 250 -21.56 22.70 6.05
CA GLY A 250 -21.39 21.70 5.01
C GLY A 250 -22.73 21.07 4.59
N ALA A 251 -22.82 20.59 3.36
CA ALA A 251 -24.05 19.96 2.88
C ALA A 251 -24.46 18.77 3.77
N GLY A 252 -25.69 18.83 4.30
CA GLY A 252 -26.28 17.84 5.20
C GLY A 252 -25.75 17.86 6.63
N ALA A 253 -24.85 18.79 6.98
CA ALA A 253 -24.30 18.89 8.33
C ALA A 253 -25.41 19.24 9.35
N PRO A 254 -25.45 18.57 10.52
CA PRO A 254 -26.51 18.80 11.51
C PRO A 254 -26.43 20.18 12.16
N GLN A 255 -25.24 20.76 12.23
CA GLN A 255 -24.97 22.08 12.82
C GLN A 255 -23.94 22.84 11.96
N PRO A 256 -23.97 24.18 11.97
CA PRO A 256 -22.93 24.97 11.34
C PRO A 256 -21.66 25.00 12.21
N GLU A 257 -20.57 25.50 11.64
CA GLU A 257 -19.32 25.77 12.35
C GLU A 257 -19.53 26.73 13.52
N SER A 258 -18.76 26.53 14.59
CA SER A 258 -18.81 27.37 15.79
C SER A 258 -17.43 27.51 16.43
N GLY A 259 -17.29 28.46 17.35
CA GLY A 259 -16.05 28.64 18.11
C GLY A 259 -14.82 28.85 17.22
N GLY A 260 -13.80 28.01 17.39
CA GLY A 260 -12.53 28.06 16.66
C GLY A 260 -12.63 27.72 15.17
N ASP A 261 -13.70 27.03 14.77
CA ASP A 261 -13.91 26.54 13.40
C ASP A 261 -14.65 27.55 12.52
N LEU A 262 -15.17 28.64 13.10
CA LEU A 262 -15.72 29.75 12.33
C LEU A 262 -14.67 30.32 11.35
N PRO A 263 -15.09 30.88 10.20
CA PRO A 263 -14.18 31.42 9.19
C PRO A 263 -13.17 32.43 9.76
N TRP A 264 -11.89 32.22 9.47
CA TRP A 264 -10.82 33.17 9.79
C TRP A 264 -9.69 33.13 8.77
N ALA A 265 -9.01 34.28 8.63
CA ALA A 265 -7.73 34.39 7.95
C ALA A 265 -6.76 35.29 8.76
N LYS A 266 -5.47 35.01 8.68
CA LYS A 266 -4.41 35.70 9.40
C LYS A 266 -3.34 36.17 8.43
N VAL A 267 -2.83 37.38 8.66
CA VAL A 267 -1.64 37.92 7.99
C VAL A 267 -0.62 38.26 9.07
N VAL A 268 0.60 37.75 8.93
CA VAL A 268 1.74 38.15 9.77
C VAL A 268 2.69 39.01 8.96
N VAL A 269 3.09 40.17 9.50
CA VAL A 269 3.97 41.13 8.81
C VAL A 269 5.29 41.28 9.57
N THR A 270 6.41 41.11 8.87
CA THR A 270 7.73 41.03 9.47
C THR A 270 8.80 41.81 8.68
N PRO A 271 9.79 42.43 9.35
CA PRO A 271 11.05 42.82 8.74
C PRO A 271 11.97 41.59 8.63
N ASP A 272 13.27 41.82 8.39
CA ASP A 272 14.33 40.81 8.50
C ASP A 272 14.28 40.13 9.88
N VAL A 273 14.09 38.81 9.88
CA VAL A 273 14.03 37.97 11.08
C VAL A 273 15.01 36.81 11.06
N ASN A 274 15.72 36.58 9.95
CA ASN A 274 16.76 35.57 9.87
C ASN A 274 18.18 36.17 10.00
N GLY A 275 18.31 37.50 10.03
CA GLY A 275 19.54 38.23 10.29
C GLY A 275 20.50 38.27 9.11
N ASP A 276 20.01 38.10 7.87
CA ASP A 276 20.84 38.11 6.67
C ASP A 276 20.94 39.47 5.95
N GLY A 277 20.25 40.48 6.48
CA GLY A 277 20.27 41.86 5.98
C GLY A 277 19.38 42.08 4.75
N ARG A 278 18.53 41.13 4.39
CA ARG A 278 17.54 41.24 3.31
C ARG A 278 16.15 40.92 3.86
N VAL A 279 15.12 41.38 3.14
CA VAL A 279 13.74 41.01 3.42
C VAL A 279 13.18 40.31 2.20
N ASP A 280 12.91 39.03 2.34
CA ASP A 280 12.38 38.19 1.27
C ASP A 280 11.30 37.19 1.76
N TRP A 281 10.97 36.21 0.92
CA TRP A 281 9.97 35.20 1.27
C TRP A 281 10.37 34.35 2.49
N GLN A 282 11.67 34.20 2.77
CA GLN A 282 12.17 33.39 3.88
C GLN A 282 11.82 34.05 5.23
N ASP A 283 11.87 35.38 5.32
CA ASP A 283 11.39 36.12 6.49
C ASP A 283 9.90 35.89 6.71
N GLY A 284 9.12 35.99 5.63
CA GLY A 284 7.71 35.64 5.62
C GLY A 284 7.47 34.21 6.09
N ALA A 285 8.28 33.25 5.64
CA ALA A 285 8.19 31.83 6.02
C ALA A 285 8.59 31.58 7.49
N VAL A 286 9.61 32.28 8.01
CA VAL A 286 9.96 32.26 9.44
C VAL A 286 8.79 32.80 10.28
N ALA A 287 8.21 33.93 9.87
CA ALA A 287 7.08 34.55 10.56
C ALA A 287 5.79 33.72 10.45
N PHE A 288 5.56 33.03 9.33
CA PHE A 288 4.39 32.16 9.11
C PHE A 288 4.22 31.13 10.23
N ARG A 289 5.33 30.62 10.80
CA ARG A 289 5.31 29.67 11.93
C ARG A 289 4.54 30.18 13.15
N THR A 290 4.31 31.49 13.27
CA THR A 290 3.53 32.11 14.37
C THR A 290 2.02 32.08 14.16
N ILE A 291 1.57 31.93 12.91
CA ILE A 291 0.13 31.95 12.54
C ILE A 291 -0.35 30.62 11.93
N GLY A 292 0.56 29.82 11.38
CA GLY A 292 0.27 28.57 10.68
C GLY A 292 -0.37 27.52 11.57
N ILE A 293 -1.23 26.69 10.98
CA ILE A 293 -1.82 25.56 11.70
C ILE A 293 -0.73 24.53 11.96
N LYS A 294 -0.56 24.14 13.23
CA LYS A 294 0.42 23.14 13.65
C LYS A 294 -0.27 21.81 13.92
N ALA A 295 0.16 20.76 13.23
CA ALA A 295 -0.34 19.42 13.46
C ALA A 295 -0.07 18.96 14.91
N PRO A 296 -1.07 18.45 15.64
CA PRO A 296 -0.84 17.72 16.88
C PRO A 296 0.22 16.63 16.69
N GLY A 297 1.13 16.48 17.65
CA GLY A 297 2.20 15.47 17.57
C GLY A 297 3.46 15.87 16.78
N SER A 298 3.46 17.03 16.10
CA SER A 298 4.60 17.48 15.29
C SER A 298 5.89 17.76 16.08
N ALA A 299 5.80 18.06 17.38
CA ALA A 299 6.98 18.26 18.22
C ALA A 299 7.74 16.94 18.47
N GLN A 300 7.06 15.80 18.33
CA GLN A 300 7.61 14.46 18.54
C GLN A 300 8.25 13.89 17.26
N THR A 301 7.91 14.42 16.07
CA THR A 301 8.39 13.91 14.77
C THR A 301 9.91 13.79 14.69
N PRO A 302 10.74 14.77 15.14
CA PRO A 302 12.20 14.62 15.09
C PRO A 302 12.75 13.49 15.97
N GLY A 303 11.99 13.06 16.99
CA GLY A 303 12.35 11.97 17.88
C GLY A 303 11.96 10.58 17.37
N ARG A 304 11.05 10.49 16.40
CA ARG A 304 10.60 9.23 15.78
C ARG A 304 11.57 8.80 14.68
N VAL A 305 12.78 8.41 15.06
CA VAL A 305 13.86 8.08 14.10
C VAL A 305 13.61 6.77 13.38
N VAL A 306 12.97 5.83 14.05
CA VAL A 306 12.71 4.49 13.51
C VAL A 306 11.22 4.36 13.25
N THR A 307 10.84 4.11 12.00
CA THR A 307 9.46 3.80 11.62
C THR A 307 9.46 2.42 10.98
N HIS A 308 8.48 1.59 11.35
CA HIS A 308 8.33 0.21 10.88
C HIS A 308 6.87 -0.23 11.00
N ILE A 309 6.50 -1.29 10.27
CA ILE A 309 5.15 -1.79 10.08
C ILE A 309 5.08 -3.27 10.45
N PRO A 310 4.79 -3.59 11.73
CA PRO A 310 4.44 -4.95 12.12
C PRO A 310 3.18 -5.40 11.37
N PHE A 311 3.34 -6.40 10.50
CA PHE A 311 2.32 -6.77 9.53
C PHE A 311 1.66 -8.12 9.84
N ASN A 312 0.33 -8.12 9.91
CA ASN A 312 -0.50 -9.31 10.02
C ASN A 312 -1.54 -9.33 8.90
N PHE A 313 -1.77 -10.51 8.33
CA PHE A 313 -2.66 -10.69 7.19
C PHE A 313 -3.27 -12.10 7.15
N ALA A 314 -4.48 -12.22 6.59
CA ALA A 314 -5.11 -13.51 6.22
C ALA A 314 -5.15 -14.58 7.33
N SER A 315 -5.47 -14.19 8.56
CA SER A 315 -5.56 -15.07 9.74
C SER A 315 -4.21 -15.67 10.20
N GLN A 316 -3.10 -15.30 9.58
CA GLN A 316 -1.80 -15.96 9.82
C GLN A 316 -1.16 -15.60 11.15
N ALA A 317 -1.51 -14.43 11.71
CA ALA A 317 -0.89 -13.85 12.90
C ALA A 317 0.66 -13.95 12.84
N THR A 318 1.24 -13.43 11.76
CA THR A 318 2.69 -13.45 11.49
C THR A 318 3.47 -12.63 12.51
N HIS A 319 2.88 -11.53 12.98
CA HIS A 319 3.44 -10.65 14.02
C HIS A 319 2.44 -10.44 15.17
N PRO A 320 2.22 -11.45 16.04
CA PRO A 320 1.38 -11.27 17.22
C PRO A 320 1.89 -10.12 18.09
N PHE A 321 1.02 -9.43 18.81
CA PHE A 321 1.39 -8.21 19.55
C PHE A 321 2.52 -8.42 20.56
N THR A 322 2.59 -9.60 21.19
CA THR A 322 3.66 -9.95 22.14
C THR A 322 5.00 -10.21 21.46
N ARG A 323 5.00 -10.67 20.20
CA ARG A 323 6.22 -10.81 19.38
C ARG A 323 6.73 -9.42 18.96
N THR A 324 5.83 -8.56 18.48
CA THR A 324 6.16 -7.16 18.17
C THR A 324 6.77 -6.41 19.37
N LEU A 325 6.38 -6.76 20.60
CA LEU A 325 7.00 -6.18 21.80
C LEU A 325 8.47 -6.57 21.93
N ASP A 326 8.84 -7.79 21.55
CA ASP A 326 10.24 -8.21 21.49
C ASP A 326 10.96 -7.51 20.31
N ASP A 327 10.33 -7.38 19.14
CA ASP A 327 10.91 -6.64 18.02
C ASP A 327 11.25 -5.18 18.43
N VAL A 328 10.33 -4.49 19.11
CA VAL A 328 10.55 -3.15 19.69
C VAL A 328 11.74 -3.11 20.67
N LYS A 329 11.92 -4.14 21.51
CA LYS A 329 13.08 -4.24 22.40
C LYS A 329 14.36 -4.39 21.60
N ARG A 330 14.35 -5.26 20.59
CA ARG A 330 15.50 -5.54 19.71
C ARG A 330 15.97 -4.29 18.98
N VAL A 331 15.03 -3.52 18.43
CA VAL A 331 15.30 -2.22 17.80
C VAL A 331 15.85 -1.22 18.82
N SER A 332 15.24 -1.13 20.01
CA SER A 332 15.73 -0.22 21.06
C SER A 332 17.16 -0.57 21.50
N LEU A 333 17.51 -1.85 21.58
CA LEU A 333 18.87 -2.29 21.93
C LEU A 333 19.87 -1.96 20.81
N SER A 334 19.47 -2.19 19.56
CA SER A 334 20.28 -1.92 18.37
C SER A 334 20.55 -0.44 18.13
N THR A 335 19.66 0.42 18.64
CA THR A 335 19.71 1.88 18.43
C THR A 335 20.07 2.66 19.68
N ASP A 336 20.28 1.99 20.81
CA ASP A 336 20.48 2.65 22.10
C ASP A 336 19.28 3.53 22.53
N GLY A 337 18.05 3.13 22.17
CA GLY A 337 16.82 3.80 22.55
C GLY A 337 16.46 5.02 21.70
N LEU A 338 16.76 5.01 20.39
CA LEU A 338 16.16 5.98 19.48
C LEU A 338 14.63 5.78 19.46
N GLY A 339 13.87 6.87 19.36
CA GLY A 339 12.41 6.81 19.39
C GLY A 339 11.84 6.11 18.16
N GLN A 340 10.80 5.31 18.38
CA GLN A 340 10.18 4.44 17.38
C GLN A 340 8.71 4.83 17.13
N LEU A 341 8.26 4.66 15.89
CA LEU A 341 6.86 4.65 15.48
C LEU A 341 6.58 3.28 14.82
N ALA A 342 5.91 2.40 15.55
CA ALA A 342 5.42 1.14 15.00
C ALA A 342 3.97 1.32 14.52
N VAL A 343 3.72 1.16 13.22
CA VAL A 343 2.38 1.26 12.63
C VAL A 343 1.80 -0.13 12.44
N LEU A 344 0.90 -0.54 13.33
CA LEU A 344 0.32 -1.88 13.36
C LEU A 344 -0.66 -2.04 12.19
N LYS A 345 -0.21 -2.67 11.11
CA LYS A 345 -1.02 -2.95 9.93
C LYS A 345 -1.57 -4.38 10.03
N GLY A 346 -2.90 -4.46 10.15
CA GLY A 346 -3.61 -5.70 10.49
C GLY A 346 -3.82 -5.96 11.98
N TYR A 347 -3.92 -4.90 12.78
CA TYR A 347 -4.23 -5.01 14.22
C TYR A 347 -5.67 -5.47 14.51
N GLY A 348 -6.59 -5.24 13.57
CA GLY A 348 -8.01 -5.60 13.67
C GLY A 348 -8.33 -6.90 12.94
N SER A 349 -9.40 -7.57 13.35
CA SER A 349 -9.97 -8.76 12.70
C SER A 349 -8.92 -9.80 12.28
N GLU A 350 -8.98 -10.30 11.05
CA GLU A 350 -8.08 -11.33 10.52
C GLU A 350 -6.73 -10.80 10.02
N GLY A 351 -6.51 -9.48 10.08
CA GLY A 351 -5.32 -8.82 9.59
C GLY A 351 -5.63 -7.59 8.74
N HIS A 352 -4.66 -7.16 7.94
CA HIS A 352 -4.81 -6.02 7.04
C HIS A 352 -5.91 -6.31 6.02
N ASP A 353 -6.69 -5.27 5.72
CA ASP A 353 -7.80 -5.33 4.76
C ASP A 353 -8.84 -6.42 5.09
N SER A 354 -9.13 -6.54 6.39
CA SER A 354 -10.23 -7.33 6.95
C SER A 354 -11.08 -6.47 7.88
N ALA A 355 -12.41 -6.53 7.73
CA ALA A 355 -13.40 -5.86 8.56
C ALA A 355 -13.28 -4.32 8.75
N HIS A 356 -12.69 -3.57 7.80
CA HIS A 356 -12.84 -2.11 7.79
C HIS A 356 -14.34 -1.73 7.73
N PRO A 357 -14.83 -0.69 8.44
CA PRO A 357 -14.12 0.25 9.32
C PRO A 357 -14.34 -0.03 10.83
N ASP A 358 -14.28 -1.29 11.28
CA ASP A 358 -14.37 -1.64 12.70
C ASP A 358 -13.08 -1.23 13.45
N TYR A 359 -12.88 0.07 13.68
CA TYR A 359 -11.65 0.57 14.31
C TYR A 359 -11.47 0.07 15.75
N GLY A 360 -12.55 0.02 16.54
CA GLY A 360 -12.59 -0.55 17.89
C GLY A 360 -13.53 -1.76 17.93
N GLY A 361 -13.43 -2.57 18.98
CA GLY A 361 -14.32 -3.70 19.22
C GLY A 361 -14.09 -4.95 18.37
N ASN A 362 -13.22 -4.91 17.35
CA ASN A 362 -12.87 -6.06 16.50
C ASN A 362 -11.35 -6.22 16.34
N TYR A 363 -10.67 -6.55 17.44
CA TYR A 363 -9.22 -6.73 17.48
C TYR A 363 -8.80 -8.11 16.98
N ASN A 364 -7.59 -8.21 16.42
CA ASN A 364 -7.07 -9.47 15.92
C ASN A 364 -6.86 -10.49 17.04
N LYS A 365 -7.84 -11.39 17.21
CA LYS A 365 -7.84 -12.41 18.27
C LYS A 365 -6.67 -13.39 18.13
N ARG A 366 -6.27 -13.71 16.90
CA ARG A 366 -5.15 -14.62 16.59
C ARG A 366 -3.80 -14.00 16.94
N ALA A 367 -3.68 -12.67 16.86
CA ALA A 367 -2.51 -11.89 17.28
C ALA A 367 -2.47 -11.59 18.81
N GLY A 368 -3.51 -11.95 19.57
CA GLY A 368 -3.60 -11.76 21.03
C GLY A 368 -4.74 -10.86 21.50
N GLY A 369 -5.58 -10.37 20.58
CA GLY A 369 -6.75 -9.55 20.91
C GLY A 369 -6.40 -8.22 21.59
N LEU A 370 -7.40 -7.63 22.26
CA LEU A 370 -7.25 -6.34 22.93
C LEU A 370 -6.21 -6.36 24.06
N ASP A 371 -6.16 -7.44 24.84
CA ASP A 371 -5.23 -7.57 25.95
C ASP A 371 -3.78 -7.60 25.47
N GLY A 372 -3.49 -8.41 24.44
CA GLY A 372 -2.17 -8.47 23.81
C GLY A 372 -1.77 -7.14 23.19
N LEU A 373 -2.70 -6.44 22.53
CA LEU A 373 -2.46 -5.09 22.00
C LEU A 373 -2.09 -4.14 23.14
N ASN A 374 -2.88 -4.09 24.21
CA ASN A 374 -2.65 -3.19 25.33
C ASN A 374 -1.35 -3.51 26.10
N ASP A 375 -0.94 -4.77 26.16
CA ASP A 375 0.36 -5.17 26.72
C ASP A 375 1.53 -4.70 25.85
N LEU A 376 1.43 -4.82 24.53
CA LEU A 376 2.39 -4.24 23.59
C LEU A 376 2.50 -2.72 23.80
N LEU A 377 1.37 -2.02 23.84
CA LEU A 377 1.34 -0.55 23.96
C LEU A 377 2.04 -0.09 25.26
N ARG A 378 1.72 -0.70 26.41
CA ARG A 378 2.34 -0.37 27.70
C ARG A 378 3.80 -0.79 27.77
N GLY A 379 4.13 -1.98 27.27
CA GLY A 379 5.46 -2.54 27.27
C GLY A 379 6.42 -1.74 26.39
N GLY A 380 6.01 -1.48 25.15
CA GLY A 380 6.83 -0.81 24.13
C GLY A 380 7.18 0.64 24.48
N LYS A 381 6.32 1.34 25.23
CA LYS A 381 6.62 2.68 25.76
C LYS A 381 7.92 2.73 26.55
N LYS A 382 8.23 1.68 27.31
CA LYS A 382 9.46 1.57 28.13
C LYS A 382 10.73 1.45 27.27
N TRP A 383 10.56 1.07 26.01
CA TRP A 383 11.61 0.85 25.01
C TRP A 383 11.60 1.93 23.92
N GLY A 384 10.97 3.08 24.20
CA GLY A 384 10.98 4.24 23.31
C GLY A 384 10.03 4.15 22.11
N ALA A 385 9.12 3.17 22.08
CA ALA A 385 8.14 3.04 21.00
C ALA A 385 6.82 3.76 21.30
N THR A 386 6.37 4.51 20.30
CA THR A 386 4.99 4.97 20.16
C THR A 386 4.31 4.17 19.07
N PHE A 387 3.00 3.96 19.19
CA PHE A 387 2.27 3.10 18.27
C PHE A 387 1.21 3.88 17.50
N GLY A 388 1.00 3.44 16.27
CA GLY A 388 -0.20 3.74 15.50
C GLY A 388 -0.85 2.49 14.95
N VAL A 389 -2.05 2.66 14.41
CA VAL A 389 -2.78 1.60 13.70
C VAL A 389 -3.15 2.07 12.31
N HIS A 390 -3.11 1.14 11.36
CA HIS A 390 -3.67 1.33 10.03
C HIS A 390 -5.20 1.24 10.11
N VAL A 391 -5.90 2.22 9.53
CA VAL A 391 -7.36 2.28 9.45
C VAL A 391 -7.79 2.73 8.05
N ASN A 392 -8.98 2.32 7.62
CA ASN A 392 -9.55 2.75 6.34
C ASN A 392 -10.91 3.42 6.58
N ALA A 393 -11.09 4.63 6.03
CA ALA A 393 -12.34 5.41 6.11
C ALA A 393 -12.95 5.66 4.73
N THR A 394 -12.55 4.87 3.73
CA THR A 394 -12.92 5.00 2.33
C THR A 394 -13.72 3.79 1.86
N GLU A 395 -13.41 2.58 2.35
CA GLU A 395 -14.12 1.35 1.98
C GLU A 395 -14.39 0.44 3.18
N SER A 396 -15.32 -0.49 3.00
CA SER A 396 -15.74 -1.45 4.03
C SER A 396 -16.02 -2.83 3.44
N TYR A 397 -15.75 -3.88 4.21
CA TYR A 397 -16.00 -5.28 3.84
C TYR A 397 -17.27 -5.82 4.51
N PRO A 398 -18.02 -6.73 3.85
CA PRO A 398 -19.24 -7.32 4.40
C PRO A 398 -19.12 -7.92 5.80
N GLU A 399 -17.96 -8.50 6.14
CA GLU A 399 -17.67 -9.10 7.45
C GLU A 399 -17.57 -8.09 8.60
N ALA A 400 -17.40 -6.79 8.31
CA ALA A 400 -17.30 -5.76 9.35
C ALA A 400 -18.64 -5.60 10.07
N ARG A 401 -18.63 -5.53 11.40
CA ARG A 401 -19.84 -5.36 12.22
C ARG A 401 -20.56 -4.05 11.94
N ASN A 402 -19.83 -3.02 11.51
CA ASN A 402 -20.42 -1.74 11.10
C ASN A 402 -20.84 -1.68 9.62
N PHE A 403 -20.63 -2.75 8.84
CA PHE A 403 -21.07 -2.82 7.45
C PHE A 403 -22.59 -2.72 7.35
N SER A 404 -23.08 -1.87 6.45
CA SER A 404 -24.50 -1.79 6.12
C SER A 404 -24.69 -1.09 4.78
N GLU A 405 -25.82 -1.35 4.10
CA GLU A 405 -26.18 -0.62 2.87
C GLU A 405 -26.43 0.89 3.10
N THR A 406 -26.50 1.33 4.36
CA THR A 406 -26.56 2.77 4.68
C THR A 406 -25.16 3.38 4.86
N LEU A 407 -24.14 2.57 5.17
CA LEU A 407 -22.75 3.01 5.25
C LEU A 407 -22.11 3.05 3.86
N VAL A 408 -22.33 2.01 3.06
CA VAL A 408 -21.70 1.84 1.74
C VAL A 408 -22.67 1.98 0.58
N ASP A 409 -22.13 2.29 -0.60
CA ASP A 409 -22.86 2.11 -1.87
C ASP A 409 -22.56 0.72 -2.44
N LYS A 410 -23.50 -0.21 -2.33
CA LYS A 410 -23.33 -1.60 -2.80
C LYS A 410 -23.12 -1.73 -4.32
N THR A 411 -23.36 -0.67 -5.09
CA THR A 411 -23.13 -0.63 -6.54
C THR A 411 -21.73 -0.13 -6.90
N LYS A 412 -20.95 0.30 -5.91
CA LYS A 412 -19.59 0.84 -6.09
C LYS A 412 -18.58 -0.06 -5.39
N PRO A 413 -18.15 -1.16 -6.04
CA PRO A 413 -17.08 -2.00 -5.51
C PRO A 413 -15.80 -1.19 -5.33
N GLY A 414 -15.10 -1.43 -4.23
CA GLY A 414 -13.75 -0.94 -3.98
C GLY A 414 -12.72 -2.04 -4.23
N TRP A 415 -11.71 -2.13 -3.37
CA TRP A 415 -10.66 -3.14 -3.45
C TRP A 415 -11.18 -4.58 -3.31
N ASN A 416 -10.65 -5.48 -4.15
CA ASN A 416 -11.02 -6.90 -4.18
C ASN A 416 -9.79 -7.77 -3.86
N TRP A 417 -9.74 -8.36 -2.66
CA TRP A 417 -8.60 -9.22 -2.27
C TRP A 417 -8.95 -10.44 -1.42
N LEU A 418 -9.12 -10.30 -0.10
CA LEU A 418 -9.66 -11.36 0.77
C LEU A 418 -11.18 -11.47 0.60
N ASN A 419 -11.80 -10.32 0.37
CA ASN A 419 -13.20 -10.12 0.05
C ASN A 419 -13.33 -8.89 -0.86
N GLN A 420 -14.49 -8.74 -1.51
CA GLN A 420 -14.87 -7.50 -2.20
C GLN A 420 -15.29 -6.42 -1.19
N SER A 421 -14.61 -5.28 -1.19
CA SER A 421 -15.02 -4.09 -0.42
C SER A 421 -16.04 -3.23 -1.20
N TYR A 422 -16.66 -2.28 -0.51
CA TYR A 422 -17.53 -1.26 -1.10
C TYR A 422 -17.23 0.13 -0.53
N TYR A 423 -17.32 1.16 -1.38
CA TYR A 423 -17.00 2.52 -0.95
C TYR A 423 -17.99 3.07 0.09
N ILE A 424 -17.44 3.63 1.16
CA ILE A 424 -18.17 4.30 2.24
C ILE A 424 -18.70 5.66 1.76
N ASN A 425 -19.95 5.97 2.09
CA ASN A 425 -20.50 7.32 1.96
C ASN A 425 -19.96 8.21 3.09
N GLN A 426 -18.73 8.71 2.91
CA GLN A 426 -17.99 9.48 3.93
C GLN A 426 -18.78 10.67 4.47
N ARG A 427 -19.46 11.42 3.60
CA ARG A 427 -20.24 12.60 4.02
C ARG A 427 -21.36 12.22 4.98
N ARG A 428 -22.10 11.14 4.67
CA ARG A 428 -23.16 10.63 5.54
C ARG A 428 -22.55 10.15 6.86
N ASP A 429 -21.46 9.38 6.81
CA ASP A 429 -20.81 8.78 7.97
C ASP A 429 -20.25 9.84 8.96
N ILE A 430 -19.75 10.96 8.43
CA ILE A 430 -19.38 12.15 9.19
C ILE A 430 -20.63 12.82 9.78
N ASN A 431 -21.65 13.09 8.96
CA ASN A 431 -22.85 13.84 9.39
C ASN A 431 -23.67 13.10 10.46
N SER A 432 -23.71 11.76 10.44
CA SER A 432 -24.38 10.96 11.46
C SER A 432 -23.56 10.84 12.76
N GLY A 433 -22.28 11.23 12.73
CA GLY A 433 -21.32 11.04 13.82
C GLY A 433 -20.88 9.59 14.01
N ASP A 434 -21.19 8.68 13.09
CA ASP A 434 -20.81 7.26 13.16
C ASP A 434 -19.29 7.10 13.07
N LEU A 435 -18.63 7.81 12.15
CA LEU A 435 -17.17 7.84 12.04
C LEU A 435 -16.50 8.19 13.37
N ALA A 436 -16.96 9.28 14.00
CA ALA A 436 -16.42 9.76 15.26
C ALA A 436 -16.63 8.73 16.39
N ARG A 437 -17.80 8.08 16.45
CA ARG A 437 -18.11 7.03 17.43
C ARG A 437 -17.18 5.83 17.31
N ARG A 438 -16.92 5.33 16.10
CA ARG A 438 -16.03 4.17 15.89
C ARG A 438 -14.59 4.47 16.32
N PHE A 439 -14.07 5.68 16.04
CA PHE A 439 -12.75 6.09 16.52
C PHE A 439 -12.71 6.33 18.04
N GLN A 440 -13.80 6.83 18.61
CA GLN A 440 -13.90 7.03 20.06
C GLN A 440 -13.89 5.68 20.78
N GLN A 441 -14.57 4.67 20.25
CA GLN A 441 -14.53 3.31 20.78
C GLN A 441 -13.09 2.77 20.82
N LEU A 442 -12.35 2.84 19.70
CA LEU A 442 -10.93 2.47 19.68
C LEU A 442 -10.13 3.23 20.75
N ARG A 443 -10.41 4.52 20.92
CA ARG A 443 -9.69 5.36 21.89
C ARG A 443 -9.96 4.96 23.34
N ASP A 444 -11.17 4.54 23.65
CA ASP A 444 -11.58 4.19 25.01
C ASP A 444 -11.13 2.78 25.41
N GLU A 445 -11.01 1.87 24.43
CA GLU A 445 -10.61 0.47 24.65
C GLU A 445 -9.08 0.28 24.73
N THR A 446 -8.29 1.21 24.19
CA THR A 446 -6.82 1.08 24.05
C THR A 446 -5.99 1.97 24.98
N ASP A 447 -4.78 1.51 25.31
CA ASP A 447 -3.80 2.29 26.05
C ASP A 447 -3.40 3.55 25.27
N ARG A 448 -3.17 4.67 25.98
CA ARG A 448 -2.87 5.99 25.37
C ARG A 448 -1.53 6.03 24.63
N ASN A 449 -0.67 5.02 24.75
CA ASN A 449 0.50 4.90 23.89
C ASN A 449 0.14 4.59 22.43
N LEU A 450 -1.08 4.08 22.16
CA LEU A 450 -1.68 4.14 20.83
C LEU A 450 -2.14 5.59 20.60
N SER A 451 -1.36 6.34 19.84
CA SER A 451 -1.53 7.79 19.72
C SER A 451 -1.56 8.28 18.27
N PHE A 452 -1.40 7.38 17.31
CA PHE A 452 -1.28 7.69 15.90
C PHE A 452 -2.27 6.87 15.07
N LEU A 453 -2.91 7.51 14.10
CA LEU A 453 -3.74 6.86 13.09
C LEU A 453 -3.05 6.99 11.74
N TYR A 454 -2.80 5.86 11.08
CA TYR A 454 -2.44 5.84 9.67
C TYR A 454 -3.73 5.62 8.87
N ILE A 455 -4.24 6.67 8.25
CA ILE A 455 -5.47 6.61 7.45
C ILE A 455 -5.08 6.24 6.02
N ASP A 456 -5.39 5.01 5.61
CA ASP A 456 -5.05 4.49 4.28
C ASP A 456 -6.07 4.93 3.22
N VAL A 457 -5.62 5.01 1.97
CA VAL A 457 -6.49 5.14 0.78
C VAL A 457 -7.49 6.29 0.89
N TYR A 458 -7.04 7.50 1.27
CA TYR A 458 -7.92 8.66 1.44
C TYR A 458 -7.87 9.61 0.24
N TYR A 459 -8.96 9.68 -0.53
CA TYR A 459 -8.98 10.44 -1.79
C TYR A 459 -9.42 11.89 -1.66
N THR A 460 -10.33 12.19 -0.72
CA THR A 460 -11.06 13.47 -0.71
C THR A 460 -10.25 14.62 -0.11
N HIS A 461 -10.51 15.84 -0.57
CA HIS A 461 -10.03 17.10 0.02
C HIS A 461 -11.21 17.91 0.58
N GLY A 462 -10.92 19.10 1.12
CA GLY A 462 -11.93 20.05 1.59
C GLY A 462 -12.66 19.57 2.84
N TRP A 463 -13.94 19.92 2.94
CA TRP A 463 -14.71 19.79 4.18
C TRP A 463 -14.79 18.36 4.70
N ILE A 464 -14.91 17.35 3.82
CA ILE A 464 -14.93 15.94 4.22
C ILE A 464 -13.60 15.56 4.90
N ALA A 465 -12.46 15.92 4.30
CA ALA A 465 -11.14 15.67 4.86
C ALA A 465 -10.93 16.40 6.19
N ASP A 466 -11.27 17.69 6.25
CA ASP A 466 -11.09 18.50 7.44
C ASP A 466 -11.99 18.03 8.59
N LYS A 467 -13.22 17.60 8.31
CA LYS A 467 -14.11 17.05 9.34
C LYS A 467 -13.67 15.69 9.86
N THR A 468 -13.14 14.82 9.00
CA THR A 468 -12.51 13.58 9.46
C THR A 468 -11.37 13.90 10.43
N ILE A 469 -10.49 14.84 10.08
CA ILE A 469 -9.37 15.26 10.93
C ILE A 469 -9.83 15.90 12.24
N GLN A 470 -10.80 16.81 12.20
CA GLN A 470 -11.35 17.44 13.39
C GLN A 470 -11.94 16.39 14.34
N ALA A 471 -12.70 15.42 13.80
CA ALA A 471 -13.31 14.36 14.59
C ALA A 471 -12.26 13.52 15.34
N VAL A 472 -11.18 13.09 14.67
CA VAL A 472 -10.16 12.26 15.31
C VAL A 472 -9.22 13.07 16.21
N GLN A 473 -8.86 14.29 15.84
CA GLN A 473 -7.99 15.14 16.66
C GLN A 473 -8.67 15.61 17.94
N ALA A 474 -9.99 15.81 17.94
CA ALA A 474 -10.77 16.09 19.15
C ALA A 474 -10.63 14.98 20.21
N GLN A 475 -10.30 13.76 19.78
CA GLN A 475 -10.08 12.58 20.64
C GLN A 475 -8.60 12.38 21.00
N GLY A 476 -7.71 13.29 20.58
CA GLY A 476 -6.28 13.28 20.85
C GLY A 476 -5.44 12.43 19.88
N TRP A 477 -5.98 12.04 18.72
CA TRP A 477 -5.23 11.30 17.70
C TRP A 477 -4.25 12.19 16.93
N ASN A 478 -3.01 11.72 16.78
CA ASN A 478 -2.11 12.19 15.74
C ASN A 478 -2.40 11.43 14.45
N VAL A 479 -2.13 12.03 13.28
CA VAL A 479 -2.49 11.43 11.99
C VAL A 479 -1.27 11.35 11.07
N GLY A 480 -1.16 10.24 10.35
CA GLY A 480 -0.45 10.13 9.09
C GLY A 480 -1.37 9.50 8.04
N THR A 481 -0.90 9.48 6.80
CA THR A 481 -1.71 9.03 5.67
C THR A 481 -0.82 8.40 4.61
N GLU A 482 -1.42 7.79 3.61
CA GLU A 482 -0.71 7.19 2.48
C GLU A 482 0.08 8.25 1.69
N TRP A 483 -0.62 9.33 1.32
CA TRP A 483 -0.19 10.34 0.34
C TRP A 483 0.25 11.67 0.93
N SER A 484 1.32 12.26 0.41
CA SER A 484 1.92 13.46 1.00
C SER A 484 1.11 14.74 0.82
N ASP A 485 0.20 14.79 -0.17
CA ASP A 485 -0.73 15.89 -0.44
C ASP A 485 -2.03 15.82 0.39
N LYS A 486 -2.30 14.70 1.06
CA LYS A 486 -3.52 14.52 1.85
C LYS A 486 -3.33 15.00 3.28
N PHE A 487 -4.36 15.65 3.79
CA PHE A 487 -4.39 16.21 5.14
C PHE A 487 -3.15 17.06 5.47
N GLU A 488 -2.64 17.87 4.52
CA GLU A 488 -1.33 18.53 4.66
C GLU A 488 -1.18 19.30 5.98
N ARG A 489 -2.23 19.93 6.50
CA ARG A 489 -2.19 20.65 7.80
C ARG A 489 -2.07 19.76 9.03
N ALA A 490 -2.44 18.48 8.92
CA ALA A 490 -2.61 17.56 10.04
C ALA A 490 -1.68 16.33 9.98
N SER A 491 -1.36 15.83 8.80
CA SER A 491 -0.54 14.64 8.63
C SER A 491 0.91 14.87 9.08
N LEU A 492 1.44 13.98 9.90
CA LEU A 492 2.83 14.00 10.36
C LEU A 492 3.76 13.13 9.52
N TRP A 493 3.20 12.18 8.77
CA TRP A 493 3.95 11.16 8.04
C TRP A 493 3.15 10.72 6.83
N SER A 494 3.83 10.59 5.69
CA SER A 494 3.28 10.00 4.48
C SER A 494 4.01 8.71 4.18
N HIS A 495 3.25 7.65 3.97
CA HIS A 495 3.83 6.35 3.66
C HIS A 495 4.64 6.40 2.36
N TRP A 496 4.07 6.87 1.26
CA TRP A 496 4.73 6.88 -0.05
C TRP A 496 5.89 7.88 -0.17
N ALA A 497 5.96 8.85 0.75
CA ALA A 497 7.14 9.72 0.88
C ALA A 497 8.33 9.02 1.55
N ASN A 498 8.09 8.00 2.39
CA ASN A 498 9.13 7.31 3.15
C ASN A 498 9.45 5.94 2.56
N ASP A 499 8.46 5.21 2.08
CA ASP A 499 8.67 3.96 1.36
C ASP A 499 9.03 4.27 -0.10
N LEU A 500 10.26 3.94 -0.47
CA LEU A 500 10.84 4.41 -1.73
C LEU A 500 10.45 3.56 -2.93
N ASP A 501 9.81 2.41 -2.72
CA ASP A 501 9.42 1.51 -3.80
C ASP A 501 8.06 1.89 -4.43
N TYR A 502 7.26 2.70 -3.73
CA TYR A 502 5.92 3.06 -4.19
C TYR A 502 5.84 4.29 -5.11
N GLY A 503 4.97 4.27 -6.14
CA GLY A 503 4.53 5.48 -6.86
C GLY A 503 5.49 6.17 -7.81
N GLY A 504 6.69 5.63 -8.00
CA GLY A 504 7.68 6.19 -8.92
C GLY A 504 8.06 7.62 -8.55
N ALA A 505 8.46 8.42 -9.54
CA ALA A 505 8.96 9.76 -9.28
C ALA A 505 7.85 10.81 -9.10
N THR A 506 6.62 10.54 -9.57
CA THR A 506 5.54 11.53 -9.63
C THR A 506 4.60 11.51 -8.42
N ASN A 507 4.78 10.56 -7.50
CA ASN A 507 3.91 10.41 -6.33
C ASN A 507 4.70 10.01 -5.07
N LYS A 508 5.46 10.96 -4.53
CA LYS A 508 6.37 10.80 -3.38
C LYS A 508 6.07 11.83 -2.29
N GLY A 509 7.10 12.48 -1.75
CA GLY A 509 6.96 13.60 -0.83
C GLY A 509 6.64 14.90 -1.54
N LEU A 510 6.22 15.91 -0.77
CA LEU A 510 5.92 17.24 -1.31
C LEU A 510 7.20 17.90 -1.81
N ASN A 511 7.19 18.33 -3.08
CA ASN A 511 8.30 19.02 -3.70
C ASN A 511 8.15 20.55 -3.65
N SER A 512 8.34 21.10 -2.44
CA SER A 512 8.31 22.54 -2.19
C SER A 512 9.38 22.95 -1.18
N GLN A 513 10.24 23.88 -1.58
CA GLN A 513 11.16 24.59 -0.71
C GLN A 513 10.39 25.43 0.31
N ILE A 514 9.30 26.10 -0.07
CA ILE A 514 8.49 26.92 0.83
C ILE A 514 7.90 26.07 1.97
N ILE A 515 7.20 24.97 1.62
CA ILE A 515 6.55 24.10 2.61
C ILE A 515 7.60 23.45 3.51
N ARG A 516 8.67 22.89 2.92
CA ARG A 516 9.72 22.23 3.68
C ARG A 516 10.51 23.22 4.54
N PHE A 517 10.76 24.44 4.09
CA PHE A 517 11.41 25.48 4.90
C PHE A 517 10.62 25.73 6.20
N VAL A 518 9.30 25.86 6.09
CA VAL A 518 8.44 26.10 7.25
C VAL A 518 8.40 24.87 8.16
N ARG A 519 8.22 23.68 7.57
CA ARG A 519 7.75 22.47 8.28
C ARG A 519 8.72 21.29 8.34
N ASN A 520 9.98 21.43 7.91
CA ASN A 520 10.94 20.31 7.84
C ASN A 520 10.96 19.45 9.12
N GLY A 521 10.96 20.07 10.29
CA GLY A 521 10.98 19.40 11.59
C GLY A 521 9.62 18.94 12.13
N GLU A 522 8.52 19.25 11.44
CA GLU A 522 7.16 18.91 11.90
C GLU A 522 6.67 17.58 11.31
N LYS A 523 7.21 17.17 10.16
CA LYS A 523 6.65 16.10 9.32
C LYS A 523 7.74 15.27 8.64
N ASP A 524 7.38 14.06 8.26
CA ASP A 524 8.15 13.15 7.41
C ASP A 524 7.37 12.90 6.11
N ILE A 525 7.37 13.89 5.21
CA ILE A 525 6.61 13.88 3.95
C ILE A 525 7.45 14.39 2.77
N TRP A 526 8.78 14.24 2.85
CA TRP A 526 9.71 14.98 1.99
C TRP A 526 10.45 14.08 1.01
N ASN A 527 10.71 14.62 -0.19
CA ASN A 527 11.67 14.04 -1.13
C ASN A 527 13.11 14.21 -0.68
N ASN A 528 14.02 13.46 -1.31
CA ASN A 528 15.43 13.49 -0.98
C ASN A 528 16.03 14.84 -1.36
N HIS A 529 16.85 15.41 -0.48
CA HIS A 529 17.58 16.65 -0.73
C HIS A 529 19.07 16.44 -0.44
N PRO A 530 20.01 17.02 -1.22
CA PRO A 530 21.46 16.83 -1.01
C PRO A 530 21.94 17.15 0.42
N VAL A 531 21.28 18.10 1.08
CA VAL A 531 21.61 18.52 2.46
C VAL A 531 20.64 17.97 3.49
N LEU A 532 19.33 18.02 3.23
CA LEU A 532 18.30 17.65 4.22
C LEU A 532 18.08 16.13 4.24
N GLY A 533 18.51 15.43 3.20
CA GLY A 533 18.21 14.02 2.98
C GLY A 533 16.72 13.80 2.86
N GLN A 534 16.30 12.59 3.19
CA GLN A 534 14.93 12.25 3.56
C GLN A 534 14.98 11.14 4.60
N THR A 535 13.95 11.06 5.42
CA THR A 535 13.65 9.81 6.12
C THR A 535 13.15 8.80 5.09
N ALA A 536 13.42 7.54 5.33
CA ALA A 536 12.88 6.46 4.53
C ALA A 536 12.46 5.31 5.43
N MET A 537 11.55 4.50 4.92
CA MET A 537 11.17 3.23 5.50
C MET A 537 11.90 2.12 4.74
N GLU A 538 12.44 1.21 5.51
CA GLU A 538 12.71 -0.17 5.12
C GLU A 538 12.05 -0.96 6.25
N ASP A 539 11.61 -2.18 6.00
CA ASP A 539 10.93 -2.99 6.99
C ASP A 539 11.61 -4.36 7.20
N PHE A 540 11.17 -5.09 8.22
CA PHE A 540 11.64 -6.44 8.49
C PHE A 540 10.57 -7.36 9.07
N GLU A 541 9.36 -6.84 9.28
CA GLU A 541 8.22 -7.49 9.94
C GLU A 541 7.11 -7.79 8.91
N GLY A 542 7.50 -8.06 7.66
CA GLY A 542 6.68 -8.69 6.64
C GLY A 542 5.88 -7.75 5.73
N TRP A 543 5.80 -6.45 6.02
CA TRP A 543 5.21 -5.49 5.07
C TRP A 543 5.93 -5.61 3.71
N THR A 544 5.18 -5.63 2.59
CA THR A 544 5.72 -5.82 1.22
C THR A 544 6.61 -7.06 1.00
N GLY A 545 6.61 -8.00 1.95
CA GLY A 545 7.57 -9.11 1.95
C GLY A 545 9.00 -8.69 2.38
N GLU A 546 9.17 -7.53 3.00
CA GLU A 546 10.43 -7.08 3.56
C GLU A 546 10.71 -7.75 4.91
N THR A 547 11.86 -8.43 5.02
CA THR A 547 12.23 -9.23 6.19
C THR A 547 13.72 -9.13 6.53
N ASP A 548 14.39 -8.08 6.08
CA ASP A 548 15.85 -7.93 6.23
C ASP A 548 16.18 -6.91 7.33
N TYR A 549 16.45 -7.43 8.52
CA TYR A 549 16.84 -6.62 9.68
C TYR A 549 18.16 -5.87 9.46
N THR A 550 19.06 -6.40 8.63
CA THR A 550 20.33 -5.74 8.29
C THR A 550 20.08 -4.53 7.39
N ALA A 551 19.21 -4.64 6.38
CA ALA A 551 18.80 -3.52 5.54
C ALA A 551 18.05 -2.46 6.36
N PHE A 552 17.09 -2.89 7.18
CA PHE A 552 16.35 -2.06 8.12
C PHE A 552 17.27 -1.21 9.01
N THR A 553 18.21 -1.85 9.73
CA THR A 553 19.14 -1.12 10.62
C THR A 553 20.10 -0.23 9.84
N ALA A 554 20.54 -0.64 8.65
CA ALA A 554 21.39 0.17 7.79
C ALA A 554 20.69 1.48 7.36
N ASN A 555 19.40 1.44 7.07
CA ASN A 555 18.59 2.62 6.71
C ASN A 555 18.49 3.63 7.86
N ILE A 556 18.30 3.15 9.10
CA ILE A 556 18.28 4.01 10.30
C ILE A 556 19.55 4.88 10.36
N TRP A 557 20.72 4.27 10.20
CA TRP A 557 21.99 4.96 10.36
C TRP A 557 22.39 5.79 9.12
N GLN A 558 22.01 5.36 7.92
CA GLN A 558 22.43 6.03 6.68
C GLN A 558 21.50 7.18 6.27
N LYS A 559 20.19 7.04 6.46
CA LYS A 559 19.20 8.03 6.02
C LYS A 559 18.54 8.74 7.20
N ASN A 560 17.94 7.97 8.12
CA ASN A 560 17.01 8.53 9.10
C ASN A 560 17.71 9.39 10.15
N LEU A 561 18.70 8.88 10.87
CA LEU A 561 19.34 9.64 11.95
C LEU A 561 19.94 10.98 11.47
N PRO A 562 20.67 11.05 10.32
CA PRO A 562 21.12 12.34 9.78
C PRO A 562 19.99 13.30 9.41
N ALA A 563 18.90 12.82 8.80
CA ALA A 563 17.74 13.65 8.47
C ALA A 563 17.06 14.17 9.75
N LYS A 564 16.83 13.28 10.72
CA LYS A 564 16.25 13.61 12.03
C LYS A 564 17.07 14.59 12.82
N TYR A 565 18.41 14.51 12.75
CA TYR A 565 19.30 15.48 13.40
C TYR A 565 19.01 16.92 12.94
N LEU A 566 18.85 17.14 11.63
CA LEU A 566 18.47 18.46 11.11
C LEU A 566 17.03 18.85 11.45
N GLN A 567 16.09 17.89 11.46
CA GLN A 567 14.69 18.13 11.84
C GLN A 567 14.51 18.63 13.27
N ARG A 568 15.48 18.42 14.16
CA ARG A 568 15.46 19.01 15.52
C ARG A 568 15.64 20.52 15.53
N GLN A 569 16.10 21.10 14.42
CA GLN A 569 16.30 22.53 14.25
C GLN A 569 15.35 23.10 13.19
N LYS A 570 15.06 24.40 13.30
CA LYS A 570 14.23 25.13 12.33
C LYS A 570 15.14 25.81 11.32
N ILE A 571 14.79 25.72 10.04
CA ILE A 571 15.53 26.42 8.97
C ILE A 571 15.36 27.94 9.15
N LEU A 572 16.46 28.68 9.02
CA LEU A 572 16.50 30.14 9.08
C LEU A 572 16.82 30.75 7.71
N ARG A 573 17.70 30.09 6.95
CA ARG A 573 18.07 30.50 5.59
C ARG A 573 18.39 29.27 4.74
N TRP A 574 18.02 29.32 3.46
CA TRP A 574 18.24 28.24 2.49
C TRP A 574 18.67 28.79 1.13
N ASN A 575 19.98 28.80 0.88
CA ASN A 575 20.55 29.30 -0.38
C ASN A 575 21.32 28.18 -1.11
N GLY A 576 20.68 27.58 -2.11
CA GLY A 576 21.23 26.42 -2.81
C GLY A 576 21.48 25.28 -1.83
N ASN A 577 22.72 24.79 -1.77
CA ASN A 577 23.12 23.77 -0.81
C ASN A 577 23.53 24.34 0.55
N ASP A 578 23.54 25.65 0.79
CA ASP A 578 23.88 26.21 2.10
C ASP A 578 22.63 26.50 2.92
N ILE A 579 22.43 25.74 4.00
CA ILE A 579 21.25 25.86 4.86
C ILE A 579 21.67 26.12 6.29
N THR A 580 21.20 27.22 6.87
CA THR A 580 21.39 27.53 8.30
C THR A 580 20.11 27.28 9.07
N PHE A 581 20.29 26.81 10.30
CA PHE A 581 19.21 26.45 11.19
C PHE A 581 19.37 27.15 12.54
N THR A 582 18.33 27.09 13.36
CA THR A 582 18.43 27.41 14.79
C THR A 582 19.50 26.55 15.48
N GLY A 583 19.93 26.97 16.67
CA GLY A 583 20.88 26.20 17.48
C GLY A 583 22.32 26.18 16.92
N GLY A 584 22.65 27.07 15.99
CA GLY A 584 23.99 27.15 15.40
C GLY A 584 24.32 25.99 14.45
N VAL A 585 23.29 25.31 13.93
CA VAL A 585 23.46 24.20 12.98
C VAL A 585 23.50 24.74 11.55
N ARG A 586 24.41 24.20 10.73
CA ARG A 586 24.51 24.47 9.29
C ARG A 586 24.69 23.16 8.54
N GLY A 587 23.90 22.96 7.50
CA GLY A 587 24.06 21.85 6.55
C GLY A 587 24.54 22.39 5.21
N THR A 588 25.48 21.68 4.58
CA THR A 588 26.00 22.05 3.27
C THR A 588 26.44 20.84 2.44
N VAL A 589 26.86 21.08 1.19
CA VAL A 589 27.56 20.11 0.35
C VAL A 589 28.97 20.63 0.07
N GLU A 590 29.99 19.96 0.61
CA GLU A 590 31.42 20.26 0.43
C GLU A 590 32.07 19.15 -0.38
N ASP A 591 32.73 19.49 -1.49
CA ASP A 591 33.42 18.51 -2.35
C ASP A 591 32.52 17.32 -2.79
N GLY A 592 31.24 17.62 -3.07
CA GLY A 592 30.23 16.61 -3.43
C GLY A 592 29.73 15.77 -2.26
N ARG A 593 30.14 16.07 -1.02
CA ARG A 593 29.75 15.35 0.20
C ARG A 593 28.80 16.19 1.05
N ARG A 594 27.73 15.56 1.53
CA ARG A 594 26.85 16.12 2.56
C ARG A 594 27.66 16.40 3.82
N THR A 595 27.59 17.60 4.38
CA THR A 595 28.40 18.01 5.54
C THR A 595 27.57 18.81 6.52
N PHE A 596 27.64 18.48 7.82
CA PHE A 596 26.97 19.23 8.88
C PHE A 596 27.97 19.87 9.85
N TYR A 597 27.59 21.04 10.33
CA TYR A 597 28.27 21.78 11.38
C TYR A 597 27.32 22.09 12.52
N GLU A 598 27.83 22.02 13.75
CA GLU A 598 27.18 22.51 14.97
C GLU A 598 28.12 23.50 15.64
N ASN A 599 27.74 24.77 15.72
CA ASN A 599 28.57 25.84 16.27
C ASN A 599 29.98 25.88 15.65
N GLY A 600 30.06 25.71 14.32
CA GLY A 600 31.32 25.69 13.55
C GLY A 600 32.09 24.38 13.59
N ARG A 601 31.66 23.39 14.39
CA ARG A 601 32.29 22.07 14.50
C ARG A 601 31.68 21.08 13.51
N LYS A 602 32.50 20.46 12.67
CA LYS A 602 32.03 19.41 11.73
C LYS A 602 31.55 18.18 12.51
N VAL A 603 30.32 17.75 12.28
CA VAL A 603 29.68 16.59 12.93
C VAL A 603 29.23 15.51 11.95
N LEU A 604 29.18 15.80 10.65
CA LEU A 604 28.94 14.84 9.58
C LEU A 604 29.78 15.21 8.34
N ASP A 605 30.32 14.21 7.65
CA ASP A 605 31.15 14.32 6.44
C ASP A 605 30.88 13.12 5.51
N GLY A 606 30.03 13.32 4.50
CA GLY A 606 29.54 12.25 3.63
C GLY A 606 28.77 11.18 4.43
N ASP A 607 29.20 9.92 4.29
CA ASP A 607 28.57 8.75 4.92
C ASP A 607 29.19 8.38 6.29
N ARG A 608 29.94 9.30 6.90
CA ARG A 608 30.50 9.17 8.25
C ARG A 608 30.14 10.36 9.13
N TYR A 609 29.87 10.11 10.41
CA TYR A 609 29.47 11.17 11.33
C TYR A 609 29.79 10.87 12.80
N LEU A 610 29.79 11.92 13.61
CA LEU A 610 29.72 11.88 15.06
C LEU A 610 28.63 12.88 15.51
N LEU A 611 27.37 12.44 15.48
CA LEU A 611 26.20 13.30 15.71
C LEU A 611 25.88 13.39 17.21
N PRO A 612 25.80 14.61 17.79
CA PRO A 612 25.28 14.81 19.13
C PRO A 612 23.78 14.48 19.21
N TRP A 613 23.40 13.75 20.25
CA TRP A 613 22.02 13.34 20.48
C TRP A 613 21.77 13.19 21.98
N GLU A 614 21.04 14.11 22.61
CA GLU A 614 20.53 13.95 23.99
C GLU A 614 21.58 13.52 25.04
N GLY A 615 22.73 14.20 25.05
CA GLY A 615 23.79 13.94 26.04
C GLY A 615 24.75 12.80 25.68
N LYS A 616 24.58 12.16 24.52
CA LYS A 616 25.48 11.16 23.93
C LYS A 616 25.84 11.52 22.48
N LEU A 617 26.79 10.79 21.90
CA LEU A 617 27.20 10.96 20.50
C LEU A 617 27.04 9.64 19.75
N TYR A 618 26.37 9.66 18.60
CA TYR A 618 26.33 8.50 17.70
C TYR A 618 27.43 8.60 16.66
N HIS A 619 28.20 7.52 16.51
CA HIS A 619 29.20 7.37 15.46
C HIS A 619 28.80 6.26 14.50
N TYR A 620 28.86 6.56 13.21
CA TYR A 620 28.67 5.59 12.13
C TYR A 620 29.61 5.92 10.98
N ASN A 621 30.10 4.88 10.30
CA ASN A 621 30.93 5.00 9.12
C ASN A 621 30.60 3.86 8.15
N LYS A 622 29.95 4.19 7.02
CA LYS A 622 29.53 3.20 6.02
C LYS A 622 30.70 2.41 5.43
N GLY A 623 31.84 3.05 5.17
CA GLY A 623 33.04 2.42 4.61
C GLY A 623 33.98 1.83 5.65
N GLY A 624 33.75 2.11 6.94
CA GLY A 624 34.66 1.76 8.02
C GLY A 624 35.97 2.58 7.99
N GLY A 625 36.91 2.20 8.85
CA GLY A 625 38.21 2.88 8.98
C GLY A 625 38.20 3.98 10.04
N THR A 626 39.15 4.90 9.91
CA THR A 626 39.46 5.91 10.95
C THR A 626 38.91 7.29 10.58
N SER A 627 38.32 7.98 11.56
CA SER A 627 37.84 9.35 11.43
C SER A 627 38.12 10.17 12.69
N THR A 628 38.33 11.48 12.53
CA THR A 628 38.69 12.39 13.62
C THR A 628 37.67 13.52 13.72
N TRP A 629 37.18 13.77 14.93
CA TRP A 629 36.07 14.68 15.20
C TRP A 629 36.41 15.60 16.37
N ALA A 630 36.14 16.90 16.22
CA ALA A 630 36.15 17.80 17.36
C ALA A 630 34.98 17.48 18.30
N VAL A 631 35.15 17.66 19.62
CA VAL A 631 34.13 17.40 20.65
C VAL A 631 34.19 18.47 21.76
N PRO A 632 33.14 18.64 22.58
CA PRO A 632 33.10 19.61 23.68
C PRO A 632 34.09 19.38 24.86
N GLY A 633 35.12 18.55 24.70
CA GLY A 633 36.01 18.08 25.77
C GLY A 633 35.47 16.85 26.52
N GLY A 634 36.25 16.32 27.48
CA GLY A 634 35.87 15.17 28.34
C GLY A 634 36.25 13.79 27.79
N THR A 635 36.32 12.79 28.68
CA THR A 635 36.59 11.38 28.30
C THR A 635 35.29 10.70 27.88
N TYR A 636 35.32 9.92 26.79
CA TYR A 636 34.15 9.19 26.31
C TYR A 636 34.39 7.67 26.35
N THR A 637 33.42 6.91 26.86
CA THR A 637 33.39 5.46 26.66
C THR A 637 32.61 5.12 25.40
N VAL A 638 33.21 4.30 24.55
CA VAL A 638 32.68 3.88 23.26
C VAL A 638 32.02 2.51 23.40
N TYR A 639 30.79 2.38 22.91
CA TYR A 639 30.05 1.13 22.86
C TYR A 639 29.70 0.81 21.42
N ARG A 640 29.97 -0.43 21.00
CA ARG A 640 29.42 -1.02 19.78
C ARG A 640 27.96 -1.40 20.06
N LEU A 641 27.04 -1.04 19.16
CA LEU A 641 25.63 -1.41 19.28
C LEU A 641 25.36 -2.75 18.57
N THR A 642 24.64 -3.64 19.23
CA THR A 642 24.18 -4.93 18.68
C THR A 642 22.70 -5.13 19.01
N ASP A 643 22.09 -6.19 18.47
CA ASP A 643 20.71 -6.57 18.79
C ASP A 643 20.51 -7.05 20.24
N ASN A 644 21.59 -7.21 21.01
CA ASN A 644 21.59 -7.48 22.44
C ASN A 644 22.05 -6.25 23.27
N GLY A 645 22.26 -5.10 22.62
CA GLY A 645 22.54 -3.81 23.23
C GLY A 645 24.00 -3.36 23.17
N ARG A 646 24.43 -2.62 24.19
CA ARG A 646 25.75 -1.99 24.23
C ARG A 646 26.85 -2.98 24.58
N VAL A 647 27.84 -3.12 23.70
CA VAL A 647 29.10 -3.85 23.97
C VAL A 647 30.24 -2.85 24.10
N ARG A 648 30.89 -2.77 25.26
CA ARG A 648 31.99 -1.83 25.49
C ARG A 648 33.13 -2.11 24.50
N ALA A 649 33.49 -1.10 23.71
CA ALA A 649 34.55 -1.18 22.70
C ALA A 649 35.85 -0.48 23.16
N GLY A 650 35.77 0.48 24.09
CA GLY A 650 36.94 1.16 24.62
C GLY A 650 36.62 2.52 25.23
N THR A 651 37.65 3.32 25.44
CA THR A 651 37.54 4.70 25.94
C THR A 651 38.43 5.58 25.08
N VAL A 652 37.96 6.78 24.72
CA VAL A 652 38.70 7.77 23.95
C VAL A 652 38.78 9.10 24.70
N ARG A 653 39.88 9.82 24.49
CA ARG A 653 40.14 11.13 25.11
C ARG A 653 40.47 12.15 24.02
N PRO A 654 39.99 13.39 24.14
CA PRO A 654 40.37 14.47 23.25
C PRO A 654 41.88 14.70 23.29
N SER A 655 42.50 14.89 22.13
CA SER A 655 43.85 15.43 22.00
C SER A 655 43.89 16.90 22.44
N THR A 656 45.09 17.48 22.51
CA THR A 656 45.32 18.88 22.92
C THR A 656 44.60 19.90 22.04
N ASP A 657 44.23 19.55 20.81
CA ASP A 657 43.43 20.36 19.89
C ASP A 657 41.91 20.12 20.00
N GLY A 658 41.45 19.37 21.01
CA GLY A 658 40.04 19.14 21.30
C GLY A 658 39.36 18.09 20.40
N ARG A 659 40.13 17.22 19.74
CA ARG A 659 39.60 16.19 18.82
C ARG A 659 39.73 14.77 19.35
N ILE A 660 38.80 13.89 19.00
CA ILE A 660 38.92 12.44 19.22
C ILE A 660 39.07 11.71 17.88
N THR A 661 39.81 10.61 17.89
CA THR A 661 39.97 9.71 16.74
C THR A 661 39.28 8.39 17.03
N LEU A 662 38.44 7.94 16.10
CA LEU A 662 37.66 6.71 16.18
C LEU A 662 37.98 5.81 14.99
N THR A 663 38.26 4.53 15.28
CA THR A 663 38.34 3.46 14.28
C THR A 663 37.09 2.61 14.38
N ALA A 664 36.34 2.53 13.28
CA ALA A 664 35.05 1.86 13.20
C ALA A 664 35.05 0.76 12.14
N ALA A 665 34.36 -0.35 12.41
CA ALA A 665 34.04 -1.32 11.37
C ALA A 665 33.04 -0.72 10.37
N ALA A 666 33.08 -1.17 9.12
CA ALA A 666 32.15 -0.73 8.10
C ALA A 666 30.71 -1.08 8.50
N ARG A 667 29.79 -0.12 8.32
CA ARG A 667 28.35 -0.27 8.61
C ARG A 667 28.03 -0.66 10.06
N GLN A 668 28.93 -0.39 11.01
CA GLN A 668 28.71 -0.62 12.43
C GLN A 668 28.40 0.70 13.13
N ALA A 669 27.28 0.75 13.86
CA ALA A 669 26.95 1.86 14.73
C ALA A 669 27.62 1.76 16.10
N TYR A 670 28.06 2.91 16.60
CA TYR A 670 28.62 3.06 17.92
C TYR A 670 27.93 4.22 18.64
N VAL A 671 27.88 4.13 19.97
CA VAL A 671 27.43 5.23 20.82
C VAL A 671 28.52 5.58 21.83
N LEU A 672 28.71 6.87 22.05
CA LEU A 672 29.70 7.42 22.98
C LEU A 672 28.97 8.17 24.09
N TYR A 673 29.34 7.84 25.32
CA TYR A 673 28.85 8.53 26.52
C TYR A 673 30.00 9.22 27.23
N PRO A 674 29.78 10.43 27.79
CA PRO A 674 30.67 11.00 28.79
C PRO A 674 30.83 9.99 29.93
N ASP A 675 32.06 9.59 30.21
CA ASP A 675 32.43 8.59 31.21
C ASP A 675 31.83 7.18 31.01
N GLN A 676 30.55 6.96 31.32
CA GLN A 676 29.91 5.64 31.20
C GLN A 676 28.44 5.77 30.79
N ALA A 677 27.95 4.83 29.97
CA ALA A 677 26.54 4.74 29.66
C ALA A 677 25.69 4.38 30.89
N PRO A 678 24.42 4.82 30.97
CA PRO A 678 23.47 4.31 31.93
C PRO A 678 23.39 2.78 31.92
N ALA A 679 22.95 2.17 33.02
CA ALA A 679 22.73 0.73 33.06
C ALA A 679 21.70 0.32 31.98
N GLN A 680 21.98 -0.77 31.27
CA GLN A 680 21.02 -1.30 30.31
C GLN A 680 19.87 -1.95 31.08
N PRO A 681 18.60 -1.62 30.79
CA PRO A 681 17.48 -2.27 31.45
C PRO A 681 17.52 -3.79 31.23
N PRO A 682 17.12 -4.61 32.22
CA PRO A 682 17.01 -6.04 32.02
C PRO A 682 15.97 -6.33 30.94
N VAL A 683 16.38 -7.06 29.91
CA VAL A 683 15.51 -7.42 28.80
C VAL A 683 14.72 -8.67 29.19
N ARG A 684 13.39 -8.55 29.24
CA ARG A 684 12.48 -9.67 29.46
C ARG A 684 11.89 -10.10 28.12
N TRP A 685 12.64 -10.91 27.37
CA TRP A 685 12.14 -11.51 26.12
C TRP A 685 10.95 -12.43 26.41
N GLY A 686 9.89 -12.34 25.62
CA GLY A 686 8.62 -13.05 25.83
C GLY A 686 7.70 -12.43 26.88
N GLU A 687 7.93 -11.18 27.29
CA GLU A 687 7.05 -10.44 28.22
C GLU A 687 5.59 -10.44 27.72
N GLY A 688 4.66 -10.80 28.59
CA GLY A 688 3.24 -10.98 28.25
C GLY A 688 2.87 -12.41 27.83
N THR A 689 3.84 -13.32 27.73
CA THR A 689 3.60 -14.73 27.40
C THR A 689 4.15 -15.68 28.48
N PRO A 690 3.66 -16.94 28.53
CA PRO A 690 4.25 -17.97 29.39
C PRO A 690 5.66 -18.43 28.95
N VAL A 691 6.06 -18.14 27.71
CA VAL A 691 7.34 -18.58 27.11
C VAL A 691 8.36 -17.46 27.23
N LYS A 692 9.50 -17.73 27.87
CA LYS A 692 10.61 -16.78 27.93
C LYS A 692 11.47 -16.93 26.68
N ASP A 693 11.83 -15.80 26.09
CA ASP A 693 12.65 -15.71 24.87
C ASP A 693 12.14 -16.61 23.71
N PRO A 694 10.88 -16.43 23.27
CA PRO A 694 10.24 -17.29 22.29
C PRO A 694 10.88 -17.22 20.89
N GLY A 695 11.45 -16.06 20.53
CA GLY A 695 12.14 -15.81 19.26
C GLY A 695 13.66 -15.90 19.32
N PHE A 696 14.22 -16.47 20.40
CA PHE A 696 15.67 -16.69 20.57
C PHE A 696 16.53 -15.42 20.39
N ASN A 697 16.05 -14.29 20.91
CA ASN A 697 16.69 -12.98 20.81
C ASN A 697 17.87 -12.81 21.78
N ASP A 698 17.91 -13.55 22.91
CA ASP A 698 19.07 -13.56 23.81
C ASP A 698 20.21 -14.39 23.21
N ALA A 699 21.34 -13.72 22.91
CA ALA A 699 22.57 -14.34 22.42
C ALA A 699 23.08 -15.53 23.26
N ARG A 700 22.73 -15.57 24.55
CA ARG A 700 23.17 -16.60 25.49
C ARG A 700 22.26 -17.83 25.52
N LEU A 701 21.04 -17.71 25.00
CA LEU A 701 19.94 -18.67 25.18
C LEU A 701 19.70 -19.00 26.67
N GLY A 702 19.77 -17.97 27.54
CA GLY A 702 19.75 -18.16 29.00
C GLY A 702 18.40 -18.63 29.55
N ALA A 703 17.32 -18.45 28.80
CA ALA A 703 15.97 -18.90 29.16
C ALA A 703 15.74 -20.40 28.88
N TRP A 704 16.60 -21.04 28.09
CA TRP A 704 16.40 -22.38 27.56
C TRP A 704 17.38 -23.40 28.16
N THR A 705 16.86 -24.54 28.60
CA THR A 705 17.68 -25.70 28.91
C THR A 705 18.12 -26.35 27.60
N LYS A 706 19.43 -26.52 27.40
CA LYS A 706 20.02 -27.05 26.16
C LYS A 706 20.53 -28.46 26.37
N THR A 707 20.28 -29.35 25.42
CA THR A 707 20.85 -30.71 25.33
C THR A 707 21.58 -30.85 24.01
N GLY A 708 22.80 -31.39 24.02
CA GLY A 708 23.60 -31.56 22.79
C GLY A 708 24.07 -30.25 22.17
N ALA A 709 24.34 -30.26 20.86
CA ALA A 709 24.85 -29.11 20.12
C ALA A 709 23.73 -28.13 19.75
N VAL A 710 23.57 -27.09 20.56
CA VAL A 710 22.58 -26.02 20.38
C VAL A 710 23.26 -24.65 20.48
N ALA A 711 22.97 -23.77 19.53
CA ALA A 711 23.42 -22.38 19.52
C ALA A 711 22.31 -21.43 19.05
N ARG A 712 22.46 -20.13 19.33
CA ARG A 712 21.68 -19.11 18.62
C ARG A 712 22.29 -18.97 17.22
N ASP A 713 21.45 -18.98 16.21
CA ASP A 713 21.79 -18.65 14.83
C ASP A 713 21.21 -17.27 14.48
N THR A 714 22.00 -16.48 13.75
CA THR A 714 21.54 -15.23 13.13
C THR A 714 21.96 -15.28 11.69
N ASP A 715 20.98 -15.34 10.80
CA ASP A 715 21.26 -15.52 9.38
C ASP A 715 21.69 -14.20 8.70
N GLU A 716 21.92 -14.28 7.39
CA GLU A 716 22.37 -13.14 6.58
C GLU A 716 21.37 -11.96 6.54
N ARG A 717 20.08 -12.21 6.78
CA ARG A 717 19.04 -11.18 6.91
C ARG A 717 18.90 -10.66 8.34
N GLY A 718 19.71 -11.16 9.27
CA GLY A 718 19.62 -10.81 10.67
C GLY A 718 18.44 -11.43 11.39
N ARG A 719 17.85 -12.53 10.92
CA ARG A 719 16.77 -13.24 11.64
C ARG A 719 17.37 -14.15 12.70
N ASN A 720 16.77 -14.19 13.90
CA ASN A 720 17.25 -15.01 15.00
C ASN A 720 16.50 -16.36 15.06
N SER A 721 17.22 -17.43 15.38
CA SER A 721 16.62 -18.75 15.66
C SER A 721 17.52 -19.56 16.59
N ALA A 722 17.00 -20.64 17.17
CA ALA A 722 17.83 -21.69 17.74
C ALA A 722 18.21 -22.70 16.66
N VAL A 723 19.49 -23.05 16.56
CA VAL A 723 19.99 -24.09 15.66
C VAL A 723 20.47 -25.30 16.44
N LEU A 724 19.97 -26.48 16.05
CA LEU A 724 20.32 -27.78 16.59
C LEU A 724 21.15 -28.51 15.53
N THR A 725 22.38 -28.91 15.89
CA THR A 725 23.36 -29.52 14.97
C THR A 725 23.97 -30.80 15.55
N GLY A 726 24.95 -31.37 14.84
CA GLY A 726 25.63 -32.60 15.24
C GLY A 726 24.80 -33.87 15.03
N GLU A 727 25.45 -35.03 15.14
CA GLU A 727 24.84 -36.35 14.91
C GLU A 727 24.14 -36.93 16.15
N ALA A 728 24.55 -36.47 17.34
CA ALA A 728 23.92 -36.84 18.60
C ALA A 728 22.59 -36.09 18.78
N ARG A 729 21.77 -36.58 19.73
CA ARG A 729 20.52 -35.91 20.13
C ARG A 729 20.81 -34.47 20.57
N ALA A 730 20.05 -33.52 20.01
CA ALA A 730 20.12 -32.11 20.38
C ALA A 730 18.71 -31.58 20.69
N GLY A 731 18.58 -30.60 21.57
CA GLY A 731 17.25 -30.10 21.94
C GLY A 731 17.27 -28.90 22.88
N ILE A 732 16.13 -28.21 22.89
CA ILE A 732 15.81 -27.10 23.79
C ILE A 732 14.57 -27.44 24.61
N ALA A 733 14.55 -27.04 25.88
CA ALA A 733 13.41 -27.23 26.76
C ALA A 733 13.21 -26.05 27.72
N GLN A 734 11.95 -25.79 28.08
CA GLN A 734 11.56 -24.78 29.07
C GLN A 734 10.40 -25.29 29.92
N ARG A 735 10.47 -25.06 31.24
CA ARG A 735 9.31 -25.26 32.12
C ARG A 735 8.38 -24.07 31.99
N ILE A 736 7.16 -24.34 31.59
CA ILE A 736 6.09 -23.37 31.42
C ILE A 736 5.17 -23.48 32.63
N GLY A 737 4.87 -22.34 33.25
CA GLY A 737 3.95 -22.27 34.39
C GLY A 737 2.94 -21.15 34.22
N GLY A 738 2.00 -21.06 35.17
CA GLY A 738 0.92 -20.08 35.12
C GLY A 738 -0.20 -20.43 34.14
N LEU A 739 -0.27 -21.68 33.69
CA LEU A 739 -1.38 -22.17 32.88
C LEU A 739 -2.59 -22.43 33.79
N THR A 740 -3.79 -22.12 33.30
CA THR A 740 -5.04 -22.36 34.04
C THR A 740 -5.38 -23.86 34.01
N PRO A 741 -5.39 -24.58 35.15
CA PRO A 741 -5.67 -26.02 35.17
C PRO A 741 -7.00 -26.38 34.50
N GLY A 742 -7.01 -27.46 33.71
CA GLY A 742 -8.21 -27.92 32.99
C GLY A 742 -8.55 -27.14 31.72
N LYS A 743 -7.88 -26.02 31.42
CA LYS A 743 -8.00 -25.32 30.13
C LYS A 743 -7.15 -26.00 29.06
N ARG A 744 -7.61 -25.93 27.81
CA ARG A 744 -6.87 -26.42 26.64
C ARG A 744 -5.95 -25.33 26.13
N TYR A 745 -4.76 -25.74 25.71
CA TYR A 745 -3.75 -24.88 25.12
C TYR A 745 -3.22 -25.51 23.82
N SER A 746 -2.82 -24.65 22.88
CA SER A 746 -1.89 -25.02 21.82
C SER A 746 -0.47 -24.66 22.24
N ALA A 747 0.48 -25.55 21.95
CA ALA A 747 1.91 -25.24 21.94
C ALA A 747 2.42 -25.39 20.50
N SER A 748 3.15 -24.40 20.01
CA SER A 748 3.67 -24.41 18.64
C SER A 748 5.06 -23.79 18.53
N ALA A 749 5.77 -24.14 17.45
CA ALA A 749 7.04 -23.53 17.07
C ALA A 749 7.19 -23.59 15.55
N TRP A 750 7.90 -22.63 14.95
CA TRP A 750 8.41 -22.77 13.59
C TRP A 750 9.58 -23.74 13.60
N ILE A 751 9.54 -24.73 12.71
CA ILE A 751 10.57 -25.77 12.61
C ILE A 751 10.97 -25.93 11.14
N GLU A 752 12.29 -25.92 10.90
CA GLU A 752 12.88 -26.31 9.64
C GLU A 752 13.90 -27.41 9.88
N VAL A 753 13.63 -28.61 9.35
CA VAL A 753 14.67 -29.61 9.10
C VAL A 753 15.33 -29.24 7.79
N GLN A 754 16.68 -29.24 7.75
CA GLN A 754 17.48 -28.87 6.59
C GLN A 754 16.84 -29.35 5.28
N PRO A 755 16.49 -28.43 4.35
CA PRO A 755 15.81 -28.79 3.12
C PRO A 755 16.55 -29.91 2.36
N GLY A 756 15.80 -30.93 1.93
CA GLY A 756 16.33 -32.11 1.25
C GLY A 756 16.84 -33.23 2.16
N ALA A 757 17.08 -32.97 3.45
CA ALA A 757 17.50 -33.96 4.44
C ALA A 757 16.31 -34.51 5.26
N SER A 758 16.59 -35.41 6.20
CA SER A 758 15.63 -35.95 7.16
C SER A 758 16.28 -36.03 8.53
N ARG A 759 15.53 -35.63 9.56
CA ARG A 759 15.93 -35.77 10.96
C ARG A 759 14.72 -35.57 11.84
N ARG A 760 14.29 -36.64 12.51
CA ARG A 760 13.13 -36.62 13.40
C ARG A 760 13.26 -35.52 14.43
N THR A 761 12.39 -34.53 14.33
CA THR A 761 12.35 -33.39 15.24
C THR A 761 11.00 -33.35 15.94
N THR A 762 10.99 -33.56 17.25
CA THR A 762 9.76 -33.66 18.04
C THR A 762 9.52 -32.38 18.83
N LEU A 763 8.35 -31.74 18.62
CA LEU A 763 7.78 -30.76 19.53
C LEU A 763 6.89 -31.50 20.54
N ALA A 764 7.08 -31.24 21.84
CA ALA A 764 6.28 -31.85 22.89
C ALA A 764 5.90 -30.84 23.98
N ALA A 765 4.66 -30.94 24.48
CA ALA A 765 4.15 -30.18 25.61
C ALA A 765 2.94 -30.90 26.25
N GLY A 766 2.85 -30.87 27.58
CA GLY A 766 1.67 -31.38 28.30
C GLY A 766 1.29 -32.85 28.02
N GLY A 767 2.27 -33.70 27.69
CA GLY A 767 2.06 -35.10 27.34
C GLY A 767 1.68 -35.35 25.87
N ALA A 768 1.44 -34.30 25.08
CA ALA A 768 1.23 -34.38 23.64
C ALA A 768 2.55 -34.12 22.89
N SER A 769 2.71 -34.72 21.71
CA SER A 769 3.86 -34.51 20.84
C SER A 769 3.51 -34.62 19.36
N VAL A 770 4.33 -33.98 18.53
CA VAL A 770 4.28 -34.08 17.06
C VAL A 770 5.71 -34.10 16.52
N ALA A 771 5.94 -34.88 15.47
CA ALA A 771 7.26 -34.99 14.83
C ALA A 771 7.25 -34.38 13.43
N VAL A 772 8.25 -33.55 13.14
CA VAL A 772 8.62 -33.10 11.80
C VAL A 772 9.82 -33.92 11.37
N GLU A 773 9.64 -34.81 10.39
CA GLU A 773 10.73 -35.61 9.84
C GLU A 773 11.52 -34.84 8.77
N ARG A 774 10.79 -34.07 7.95
CA ARG A 774 11.28 -33.32 6.78
C ARG A 774 10.48 -32.04 6.60
N SER A 775 11.13 -30.97 6.15
CA SER A 775 10.44 -29.72 5.78
C SER A 775 10.24 -29.64 4.27
N THR A 776 9.15 -30.24 3.79
CA THR A 776 8.82 -30.38 2.35
C THR A 776 7.95 -29.26 1.79
N VAL A 777 7.47 -28.34 2.64
CA VAL A 777 6.59 -27.23 2.25
C VAL A 777 7.35 -25.91 2.40
N PRO A 778 7.68 -25.21 1.29
CA PRO A 778 8.25 -23.87 1.37
C PRO A 778 7.26 -22.90 2.02
N ASN A 779 7.76 -21.98 2.85
CA ASN A 779 6.96 -20.89 3.38
C ASN A 779 6.79 -19.82 2.29
N ARG A 780 5.53 -19.59 1.91
CA ARG A 780 5.14 -18.65 0.86
C ARG A 780 4.16 -17.57 1.33
N ILE A 781 4.03 -17.39 2.64
CA ILE A 781 3.27 -16.28 3.23
C ILE A 781 4.16 -15.04 3.17
N ALA A 782 3.89 -14.06 2.30
CA ALA A 782 4.76 -12.89 2.14
C ALA A 782 4.99 -12.14 3.46
N ALA A 783 3.92 -11.96 4.25
CA ALA A 783 3.95 -11.36 5.58
C ALA A 783 4.79 -12.11 6.64
N SER A 784 5.32 -13.30 6.34
CA SER A 784 6.16 -14.07 7.26
C SER A 784 7.63 -13.69 7.10
N ASP A 785 8.32 -13.43 8.22
CA ASP A 785 9.77 -13.22 8.25
C ASP A 785 10.55 -14.39 7.65
N TRP A 786 9.97 -15.59 7.65
CA TRP A 786 10.58 -16.81 7.16
C TRP A 786 10.15 -17.22 5.75
N HIS A 787 9.43 -16.36 5.03
CA HIS A 787 9.10 -16.64 3.62
C HIS A 787 10.39 -16.90 2.81
N GLY A 788 10.28 -17.76 1.80
CA GLY A 788 11.44 -18.21 1.01
C GLY A 788 12.32 -19.27 1.71
N THR A 789 12.00 -19.66 2.93
CA THR A 789 12.61 -20.83 3.62
C THR A 789 11.64 -22.02 3.68
N SER A 790 12.01 -23.10 4.37
CA SER A 790 11.10 -24.21 4.65
C SER A 790 10.63 -24.26 6.11
N MET A 791 10.78 -23.16 6.86
CA MET A 791 10.20 -23.03 8.19
C MET A 791 8.67 -23.13 8.11
N GLN A 792 8.10 -24.08 8.82
CA GLN A 792 6.65 -24.21 8.97
C GLN A 792 6.28 -24.37 10.44
N ARG A 793 5.09 -23.93 10.82
CA ARG A 793 4.64 -24.07 12.21
C ARG A 793 4.16 -25.50 12.46
N ALA A 794 4.78 -26.15 13.45
CA ALA A 794 4.29 -27.40 14.04
C ALA A 794 3.57 -27.09 15.35
N LYS A 795 2.53 -27.87 15.67
CA LYS A 795 1.63 -27.60 16.81
C LYS A 795 1.18 -28.88 17.49
N VAL A 796 1.00 -28.80 18.81
CA VAL A 796 0.33 -29.81 19.63
C VAL A 796 -0.73 -29.14 20.49
N HIS A 797 -1.77 -29.88 20.84
CA HIS A 797 -2.77 -29.44 21.79
C HIS A 797 -2.73 -30.29 23.04
N PHE A 798 -2.89 -29.66 24.20
CA PHE A 798 -2.90 -30.35 25.49
C PHE A 798 -3.86 -29.65 26.46
N THR A 799 -4.28 -30.38 27.50
CA THR A 799 -5.02 -29.79 28.62
C THR A 799 -4.04 -29.53 29.76
N ALA A 800 -4.06 -28.33 30.32
CA ALA A 800 -3.17 -27.98 31.42
C ALA A 800 -3.43 -28.89 32.63
N PRO A 801 -2.38 -29.52 33.21
CA PRO A 801 -2.52 -30.42 34.35
C PRO A 801 -2.90 -29.64 35.62
N GLY A 802 -3.27 -30.37 36.69
CA GLY A 802 -3.63 -29.77 37.98
C GLY A 802 -2.56 -28.87 38.61
N SER A 803 -1.28 -29.05 38.25
CA SER A 803 -0.18 -28.19 38.68
C SER A 803 -0.14 -26.83 37.97
N GLY A 804 -0.84 -26.67 36.82
CA GLY A 804 -0.72 -25.48 35.96
C GLY A 804 0.64 -25.35 35.27
N GLU A 805 1.42 -26.43 35.21
CA GLU A 805 2.79 -26.42 34.69
C GLU A 805 3.07 -27.59 33.74
N VAL A 806 3.82 -27.33 32.68
CA VAL A 806 4.26 -28.33 31.70
C VAL A 806 5.70 -28.07 31.26
N THR A 807 6.39 -29.11 30.78
CA THR A 807 7.65 -28.93 30.05
C THR A 807 7.34 -28.83 28.56
N LEU A 808 7.74 -27.73 27.92
CA LEU A 808 7.79 -27.62 26.47
C LEU A 808 9.20 -27.95 25.99
N SER A 809 9.31 -28.76 24.94
CA SER A 809 10.60 -29.09 24.33
C SER A 809 10.54 -29.27 22.82
N VAL A 810 11.62 -28.90 22.15
CA VAL A 810 11.90 -29.28 20.75
C VAL A 810 13.18 -30.09 20.72
N THR A 811 13.12 -31.32 20.24
CA THR A 811 14.24 -32.27 20.23
C THR A 811 14.48 -32.82 18.83
N ALA A 812 15.70 -32.68 18.32
CA ALA A 812 16.18 -33.36 17.13
C ALA A 812 16.90 -34.65 17.52
N GLU A 813 16.39 -35.80 17.07
CA GLU A 813 16.92 -37.11 17.45
C GLU A 813 18.32 -37.37 16.86
N GLY A 814 19.06 -38.25 17.52
CA GLY A 814 20.35 -38.75 17.04
C GLY A 814 20.18 -39.90 16.03
N GLY A 815 21.24 -40.23 15.31
CA GLY A 815 21.27 -41.41 14.42
C GLY A 815 20.50 -41.27 13.09
N SER A 816 19.90 -40.10 12.82
CA SER A 816 19.21 -39.78 11.55
C SER A 816 20.08 -38.94 10.59
N GLY A 817 21.39 -38.83 10.84
CA GLY A 817 22.32 -37.98 10.10
C GLY A 817 22.46 -36.55 10.69
N PRO A 818 23.47 -35.77 10.26
CA PRO A 818 23.83 -34.49 10.86
C PRO A 818 22.96 -33.29 10.39
N ALA A 819 21.74 -33.55 9.89
CA ALA A 819 20.90 -32.51 9.32
C ALA A 819 20.65 -31.38 10.33
N ARG A 820 20.87 -30.14 9.91
CA ARG A 820 20.60 -28.95 10.73
C ARG A 820 19.10 -28.81 10.96
N VAL A 821 18.71 -28.47 12.19
CA VAL A 821 17.33 -28.10 12.52
C VAL A 821 17.31 -26.66 13.04
N ARG A 822 16.44 -25.82 12.51
CA ARG A 822 16.18 -24.46 13.03
C ARG A 822 14.82 -24.42 13.73
N VAL A 823 14.75 -23.68 14.82
CA VAL A 823 13.53 -23.47 15.62
C VAL A 823 13.36 -21.99 15.91
N ASP A 824 12.16 -21.45 15.73
CA ASP A 824 11.83 -20.06 16.03
C ASP A 824 10.37 -19.86 16.51
N ASP A 825 10.11 -18.72 17.13
CA ASP A 825 8.80 -18.18 17.53
C ASP A 825 7.88 -19.23 18.19
N VAL A 826 8.36 -19.69 19.34
CA VAL A 826 7.67 -20.67 20.21
C VAL A 826 6.50 -20.00 20.93
N ARG A 827 5.29 -20.55 20.78
CA ARG A 827 4.07 -19.94 21.30
C ARG A 827 3.25 -20.93 22.12
N ILE A 828 2.62 -20.44 23.18
CA ILE A 828 1.59 -21.14 23.95
C ILE A 828 0.35 -20.25 24.03
N VAL A 829 -0.79 -20.75 23.54
CA VAL A 829 -2.03 -19.98 23.43
C VAL A 829 -3.17 -20.79 24.05
N GLU A 830 -3.99 -20.15 24.88
CA GLU A 830 -5.25 -20.77 25.32
C GLU A 830 -6.20 -20.87 24.13
N ASN A 831 -6.79 -22.04 23.92
CA ASN A 831 -7.75 -22.23 22.84
C ASN A 831 -8.96 -23.06 23.29
N ALA A 832 -10.10 -22.88 22.62
CA ALA A 832 -11.31 -23.63 22.94
C ALA A 832 -11.12 -25.14 22.66
N PRO A 833 -11.83 -26.04 23.37
CA PRO A 833 -11.82 -27.47 23.06
C PRO A 833 -12.28 -27.74 21.62
N THR A 834 -11.72 -28.76 20.95
CA THR A 834 -12.29 -29.24 19.68
C THR A 834 -13.64 -29.89 19.97
N ALA A 835 -14.58 -29.79 19.02
CA ALA A 835 -15.85 -30.49 19.12
C ALA A 835 -15.70 -32.02 19.04
N ARG A 836 -14.59 -32.52 18.46
CA ARG A 836 -14.31 -33.95 18.25
C ARG A 836 -12.84 -34.29 18.50
N ALA A 837 -12.58 -35.55 18.85
CA ALA A 837 -11.23 -36.11 18.95
C ALA A 837 -10.70 -36.54 17.56
N GLY A 838 -9.38 -36.54 17.37
CA GLY A 838 -8.74 -36.84 16.08
C GLY A 838 -8.47 -35.58 15.25
N VAL A 839 -8.27 -35.75 13.94
CA VAL A 839 -8.13 -34.63 12.99
C VAL A 839 -9.53 -34.13 12.64
N TYR A 840 -9.93 -33.03 13.27
CA TYR A 840 -11.19 -32.33 13.06
C TYR A 840 -10.96 -30.81 13.20
N GLU A 841 -11.37 -30.04 12.21
CA GLU A 841 -11.27 -28.57 12.18
C GLU A 841 -12.56 -27.96 11.60
N ASP A 842 -13.26 -27.17 12.42
CA ASP A 842 -14.40 -26.33 12.06
C ASP A 842 -14.06 -24.83 12.11
N PHE A 843 -12.77 -24.49 12.21
CA PHE A 843 -12.20 -23.14 12.14
C PHE A 843 -12.54 -22.17 13.29
N GLU A 844 -13.50 -22.50 14.14
CA GLU A 844 -13.95 -21.72 15.30
C GLU A 844 -12.86 -21.45 16.36
N ALA A 845 -11.86 -22.34 16.44
CA ALA A 845 -10.84 -22.34 17.49
C ALA A 845 -9.39 -22.25 16.97
N VAL A 846 -9.21 -21.74 15.74
CA VAL A 846 -7.89 -21.56 15.13
C VAL A 846 -7.14 -20.41 15.80
N ASP A 847 -6.03 -20.75 16.46
CA ASP A 847 -5.12 -19.79 17.13
C ASP A 847 -4.27 -18.96 16.15
N GLN A 848 -3.98 -19.53 14.97
CA GLN A 848 -3.38 -18.85 13.81
C GLN A 848 -3.40 -19.75 12.57
N GLY A 849 -3.30 -19.13 11.39
CA GLY A 849 -3.25 -19.80 10.09
C GLY A 849 -4.61 -20.35 9.69
N TRP A 850 -4.60 -21.48 8.98
CA TRP A 850 -5.79 -22.09 8.38
C TRP A 850 -6.01 -23.51 8.92
N GLY A 851 -5.93 -23.67 10.23
CA GLY A 851 -6.07 -24.97 10.90
C GLY A 851 -4.95 -25.95 10.50
N PRO A 852 -5.25 -27.11 9.88
CA PRO A 852 -4.25 -28.08 9.45
C PRO A 852 -3.57 -27.72 8.13
N PHE A 853 -4.00 -26.65 7.45
CA PHE A 853 -3.53 -26.31 6.11
C PHE A 853 -2.38 -25.30 6.12
N LEU A 854 -1.41 -25.55 5.24
CA LEU A 854 -0.27 -24.68 4.95
C LEU A 854 -0.42 -24.15 3.53
N LYS A 855 -0.03 -22.88 3.29
CA LYS A 855 -0.10 -22.27 1.95
C LYS A 855 0.70 -23.07 0.92
N GLY A 856 0.09 -23.30 -0.24
CA GLY A 856 0.71 -23.94 -1.39
C GLY A 856 1.46 -22.96 -2.30
N ASP A 857 1.52 -23.25 -3.61
CA ASP A 857 2.24 -22.43 -4.61
C ASP A 857 1.36 -21.42 -5.35
N ALA A 858 0.05 -21.36 -5.06
CA ALA A 858 -0.86 -20.40 -5.66
C ALA A 858 -0.32 -18.96 -5.49
N GLY A 859 -0.06 -18.30 -6.63
CA GLY A 859 0.49 -16.94 -6.69
C GLY A 859 1.93 -16.77 -6.17
N GLY A 860 2.67 -17.86 -5.92
CA GLY A 860 4.03 -17.80 -5.39
C GLY A 860 4.07 -17.35 -3.93
N ALA A 861 5.06 -16.51 -3.56
CA ALA A 861 5.09 -15.86 -2.25
C ALA A 861 4.33 -14.53 -2.34
N ASN A 862 3.17 -14.47 -1.69
CA ASN A 862 2.26 -13.32 -1.74
C ASN A 862 1.45 -13.23 -0.45
N ASP A 863 0.67 -12.15 -0.36
CA ASP A 863 -0.44 -12.03 0.57
C ASP A 863 -1.62 -12.84 0.00
N PRO A 864 -1.91 -14.04 0.54
CA PRO A 864 -2.88 -14.96 -0.06
C PRO A 864 -4.30 -14.42 -0.08
N ARG A 865 -5.14 -14.88 -1.02
CA ARG A 865 -6.58 -14.56 -1.01
C ARG A 865 -7.42 -15.60 -0.25
N THR A 866 -6.78 -16.30 0.67
CA THR A 866 -7.40 -17.32 1.51
C THR A 866 -7.30 -16.90 2.97
N HIS A 867 -8.40 -16.93 3.71
CA HIS A 867 -8.42 -16.60 5.14
C HIS A 867 -9.57 -17.32 5.86
N VAL A 868 -9.57 -17.22 7.19
CA VAL A 868 -10.72 -17.64 7.99
C VAL A 868 -11.78 -16.53 7.93
N SER A 869 -12.83 -16.73 7.15
CA SER A 869 -13.93 -15.78 6.98
C SER A 869 -14.81 -15.72 8.22
N GLN A 870 -15.47 -14.57 8.43
CA GLN A 870 -16.33 -14.32 9.60
C GLN A 870 -17.78 -14.03 9.19
N LEU A 871 -18.73 -14.54 9.98
CA LEU A 871 -20.16 -14.39 9.71
C LEU A 871 -20.65 -12.98 10.04
N HIS A 872 -21.30 -12.33 9.07
CA HIS A 872 -22.14 -11.15 9.26
C HIS A 872 -23.33 -11.18 8.29
N ALA A 873 -24.36 -11.95 8.67
CA ALA A 873 -25.57 -12.09 7.87
C ALA A 873 -26.40 -10.78 7.85
N PRO A 874 -27.04 -10.43 6.71
CA PRO A 874 -27.07 -11.20 5.45
C PRO A 874 -25.86 -10.95 4.53
N TYR A 875 -24.97 -10.02 4.85
CA TYR A 875 -23.97 -9.47 3.92
C TYR A 875 -22.89 -10.47 3.48
N THR A 876 -22.51 -11.38 4.37
CA THR A 876 -21.52 -12.44 4.09
C THR A 876 -22.14 -13.70 3.48
N GLN A 877 -23.48 -13.76 3.36
CA GLN A 877 -24.19 -14.95 2.93
C GLN A 877 -24.68 -14.82 1.47
N ALA A 878 -24.93 -15.97 0.84
CA ALA A 878 -25.41 -16.04 -0.53
C ALA A 878 -26.70 -15.21 -0.72
N GLY A 879 -26.82 -14.57 -1.89
CA GLY A 879 -27.97 -13.76 -2.28
C GLY A 879 -27.82 -12.26 -2.00
N TRP A 880 -27.06 -11.85 -0.98
CA TRP A 880 -26.79 -10.41 -0.79
C TRP A 880 -25.90 -9.90 -1.93
N ASN A 881 -26.34 -8.82 -2.60
CA ASN A 881 -25.67 -8.20 -3.74
C ASN A 881 -25.23 -9.16 -4.87
N GLY A 882 -25.99 -10.23 -5.11
CA GLY A 882 -25.67 -11.21 -6.16
C GLY A 882 -24.57 -12.22 -5.79
N LYS A 883 -24.13 -12.25 -4.52
CA LYS A 883 -23.16 -13.23 -4.01
C LYS A 883 -23.67 -14.66 -4.24
N LEU A 884 -22.80 -15.52 -4.77
CA LEU A 884 -23.18 -16.87 -5.23
C LEU A 884 -23.17 -17.95 -4.14
N ILE A 885 -22.32 -17.78 -3.12
CA ILE A 885 -22.11 -18.74 -2.03
C ILE A 885 -21.95 -18.01 -0.69
N ASP A 886 -22.11 -18.73 0.40
CA ASP A 886 -21.89 -18.23 1.76
C ASP A 886 -20.38 -18.10 2.07
N ASP A 887 -19.98 -17.04 2.78
CA ASP A 887 -18.61 -16.95 3.32
C ASP A 887 -18.40 -17.85 4.54
N VAL A 888 -19.47 -18.12 5.32
CA VAL A 888 -19.45 -19.01 6.48
C VAL A 888 -20.55 -20.05 6.35
N LEU A 889 -20.19 -21.33 6.45
CA LEU A 889 -21.10 -22.46 6.25
C LEU A 889 -21.85 -22.82 7.54
N GLU A 890 -21.15 -22.86 8.66
CA GLU A 890 -21.73 -23.01 9.99
C GLU A 890 -20.93 -22.23 11.03
N GLY A 891 -21.54 -21.98 12.20
CA GLY A 891 -20.87 -21.30 13.30
C GLY A 891 -20.64 -19.82 13.01
N ALA A 892 -19.46 -19.33 13.40
CA ALA A 892 -19.03 -17.96 13.18
C ALA A 892 -17.89 -17.85 12.15
N GLU A 893 -17.19 -18.94 11.85
CA GLU A 893 -16.00 -18.93 11.01
C GLU A 893 -15.94 -20.11 10.02
N SER A 894 -15.36 -19.90 8.84
CA SER A 894 -15.05 -20.98 7.87
C SER A 894 -13.76 -20.64 7.13
N LEU A 895 -13.18 -21.58 6.37
CA LEU A 895 -12.03 -21.29 5.52
C LEU A 895 -12.47 -20.91 4.12
N LYS A 896 -12.20 -19.67 3.70
CA LYS A 896 -12.56 -19.15 2.38
C LYS A 896 -11.33 -18.89 1.53
N ALA A 897 -11.34 -19.38 0.29
CA ALA A 897 -10.47 -18.94 -0.80
C ALA A 897 -11.31 -18.07 -1.74
N HIS A 898 -11.01 -16.76 -1.78
CA HIS A 898 -11.75 -15.78 -2.58
C HIS A 898 -10.97 -15.44 -3.85
N ASP A 899 -11.57 -15.66 -5.02
CA ASP A 899 -10.94 -15.39 -6.33
C ASP A 899 -9.42 -15.66 -6.36
N GLU A 900 -9.04 -16.83 -5.86
CA GLU A 900 -7.66 -17.07 -5.43
C GLU A 900 -6.70 -17.12 -6.63
N ASN A 901 -5.40 -17.08 -6.41
CA ASN A 901 -4.43 -17.27 -7.47
C ASN A 901 -4.44 -18.74 -7.97
N THR A 902 -4.11 -18.92 -9.25
CA THR A 902 -3.93 -20.26 -9.85
C THR A 902 -2.80 -21.03 -9.16
N GLY A 903 -3.02 -22.32 -8.91
CA GLY A 903 -2.04 -23.22 -8.30
C GLY A 903 -2.61 -23.99 -7.10
N LEU A 904 -1.74 -24.69 -6.37
CA LEU A 904 -2.09 -25.29 -5.09
C LEU A 904 -2.31 -24.17 -4.06
N VAL A 905 -3.55 -23.99 -3.63
CA VAL A 905 -3.94 -22.93 -2.68
C VAL A 905 -3.36 -23.24 -1.31
N TYR A 906 -3.67 -24.44 -0.81
CA TYR A 906 -3.15 -24.95 0.45
C TYR A 906 -3.13 -26.47 0.48
N ARG A 907 -2.33 -27.03 1.39
CA ARG A 907 -2.31 -28.48 1.67
C ARG A 907 -1.94 -28.79 3.12
N THR A 908 -2.26 -29.99 3.56
CA THR A 908 -1.76 -30.55 4.82
C THR A 908 -0.29 -30.97 4.71
N ALA A 909 0.29 -31.34 5.85
CA ALA A 909 1.60 -31.97 5.98
C ALA A 909 1.55 -33.09 7.05
N PRO A 910 2.50 -34.04 7.06
CA PRO A 910 2.47 -35.18 7.99
C PRO A 910 2.38 -34.81 9.48
N TRP A 911 2.92 -33.64 9.88
CA TRP A 911 2.82 -33.15 11.26
C TRP A 911 1.50 -32.42 11.57
N THR A 912 0.72 -32.04 10.56
CA THR A 912 -0.62 -31.45 10.74
C THR A 912 -1.72 -32.50 10.65
N VAL A 913 -1.54 -33.48 9.75
CA VAL A 913 -2.44 -34.61 9.53
C VAL A 913 -1.59 -35.86 9.35
N PRO A 914 -1.33 -36.62 10.43
CA PRO A 914 -0.50 -37.81 10.36
C PRO A 914 -1.26 -38.94 9.64
N MET A 915 -0.65 -39.49 8.59
CA MET A 915 -1.15 -40.66 7.87
C MET A 915 -0.09 -41.77 7.92
N THR A 916 -0.46 -42.91 8.46
CA THR A 916 0.39 -44.10 8.62
C THR A 916 0.59 -44.78 7.27
N ASP A 917 1.84 -45.13 6.96
CA ASP A 917 2.19 -45.87 5.75
C ASP A 917 1.38 -47.19 5.64
N GLY A 918 0.76 -47.43 4.49
CA GLY A 918 -0.07 -48.60 4.24
C GLY A 918 -1.47 -48.58 4.85
N HIS A 919 -1.91 -47.49 5.47
CA HIS A 919 -3.29 -47.31 5.93
C HIS A 919 -4.15 -46.57 4.89
N SER A 920 -5.47 -46.76 4.98
CA SER A 920 -6.45 -45.94 4.26
C SER A 920 -7.12 -44.94 5.20
N TYR A 921 -7.43 -43.76 4.68
CA TYR A 921 -8.00 -42.64 5.41
C TYR A 921 -9.22 -42.12 4.66
N ARG A 922 -10.28 -41.77 5.39
CA ARG A 922 -11.40 -41.01 4.83
C ARG A 922 -11.21 -39.53 5.14
N VAL A 923 -11.10 -38.71 4.09
CA VAL A 923 -10.99 -37.25 4.14
C VAL A 923 -12.37 -36.67 3.83
N GLU A 924 -12.92 -35.88 4.74
CA GLU A 924 -14.29 -35.36 4.66
C GLU A 924 -14.33 -33.88 5.03
N TYR A 925 -15.23 -33.12 4.40
CA TYR A 925 -15.51 -31.73 4.76
C TYR A 925 -16.83 -31.25 4.14
N ASP A 926 -17.41 -30.21 4.74
CA ASP A 926 -18.53 -29.48 4.15
C ASP A 926 -17.99 -28.34 3.27
N TYR A 927 -18.64 -28.04 2.15
CA TYR A 927 -18.16 -27.02 1.23
C TYR A 927 -19.25 -26.30 0.43
N GLN A 928 -18.89 -25.13 -0.08
CA GLN A 928 -19.54 -24.48 -1.22
C GLN A 928 -18.49 -24.07 -2.26
N SER A 929 -18.86 -24.08 -3.53
CA SER A 929 -18.02 -23.71 -4.67
C SER A 929 -18.84 -22.92 -5.68
N SER A 930 -18.44 -21.69 -5.99
CA SER A 930 -19.26 -20.78 -6.79
C SER A 930 -19.34 -21.18 -8.27
N HIS A 931 -18.32 -21.86 -8.79
CA HIS A 931 -18.19 -22.25 -10.20
C HIS A 931 -17.75 -23.71 -10.35
N ALA A 932 -18.33 -24.41 -11.33
CA ALA A 932 -17.94 -25.78 -11.64
C ALA A 932 -16.56 -25.81 -12.28
N GLY A 933 -15.69 -26.70 -11.81
CA GLY A 933 -14.37 -26.88 -12.41
C GLY A 933 -13.41 -25.71 -12.16
N ALA A 934 -13.69 -24.80 -11.24
CA ALA A 934 -12.71 -23.79 -10.81
C ALA A 934 -11.65 -24.37 -9.87
N TYR A 935 -12.05 -25.34 -9.03
CA TYR A 935 -11.19 -25.94 -8.01
C TYR A 935 -11.11 -27.46 -8.14
N GLU A 936 -10.01 -28.01 -7.63
CA GLU A 936 -9.77 -29.45 -7.51
C GLU A 936 -9.32 -29.77 -6.09
N TRP A 937 -9.83 -30.87 -5.53
CA TRP A 937 -9.25 -31.48 -4.35
C TRP A 937 -8.10 -32.40 -4.76
N VAL A 938 -6.97 -32.29 -4.08
CA VAL A 938 -5.71 -32.89 -4.50
C VAL A 938 -5.19 -33.78 -3.40
N THR A 939 -4.77 -34.99 -3.78
CA THR A 939 -3.99 -35.90 -2.93
C THR A 939 -2.61 -36.05 -3.55
N GLY A 940 -1.58 -36.02 -2.71
CA GLY A 940 -0.20 -36.14 -3.16
C GLY A 940 0.72 -36.72 -2.10
N TYR A 941 1.97 -36.90 -2.48
CA TYR A 941 3.05 -37.38 -1.60
C TYR A 941 4.39 -36.74 -1.97
N ASP A 942 5.42 -36.97 -1.16
CA ASP A 942 6.79 -36.50 -1.36
C ASP A 942 6.91 -35.00 -1.71
N ARG A 943 7.88 -34.59 -2.55
CA ARG A 943 8.22 -33.19 -2.89
C ARG A 943 7.15 -32.50 -3.76
N SER A 944 5.86 -32.66 -3.44
CA SER A 944 4.70 -32.15 -4.16
C SER A 944 4.34 -32.95 -5.42
N VAL A 945 4.53 -34.26 -5.38
CA VAL A 945 3.98 -35.15 -6.39
C VAL A 945 2.48 -35.25 -6.15
N GLU A 946 1.71 -35.02 -7.20
CA GLU A 946 0.26 -35.12 -7.15
C GLU A 946 -0.17 -36.41 -7.80
N SER A 947 -0.69 -37.30 -6.99
CA SER A 947 -1.11 -38.62 -7.43
C SER A 947 -2.57 -38.64 -7.85
N ARG A 948 -3.38 -37.73 -7.32
CA ARG A 948 -4.80 -37.62 -7.66
C ARG A 948 -5.29 -36.18 -7.59
N ARG A 949 -6.15 -35.83 -8.55
CA ARG A 949 -6.92 -34.60 -8.59
C ARG A 949 -8.38 -34.95 -8.79
N THR A 950 -9.24 -34.48 -7.90
CA THR A 950 -10.69 -34.71 -7.91
C THR A 950 -11.36 -33.35 -8.19
N PRO A 951 -11.94 -33.13 -9.39
CA PRO A 951 -12.61 -31.89 -9.73
C PRO A 951 -13.77 -31.57 -8.77
N ILE A 952 -13.87 -30.31 -8.35
CA ILE A 952 -14.98 -29.81 -7.55
C ILE A 952 -16.03 -29.19 -8.47
N GLY A 953 -17.25 -29.73 -8.41
CA GLY A 953 -18.41 -29.17 -9.11
C GLY A 953 -18.91 -27.89 -8.47
N GLN A 954 -19.76 -27.15 -9.19
CA GLN A 954 -20.48 -26.01 -8.62
C GLN A 954 -21.40 -26.50 -7.51
N GLN A 955 -21.36 -25.85 -6.35
CA GLN A 955 -22.17 -26.20 -5.19
C GLN A 955 -22.55 -24.92 -4.43
N ARG A 956 -23.76 -24.39 -4.67
CA ARG A 956 -24.24 -23.09 -4.14
C ARG A 956 -24.98 -23.16 -2.80
N THR A 957 -25.15 -24.37 -2.28
CA THR A 957 -25.67 -24.65 -0.94
C THR A 957 -24.73 -25.64 -0.29
N THR A 958 -24.57 -25.63 1.03
CA THR A 958 -23.59 -26.49 1.71
C THR A 958 -23.74 -27.96 1.28
N GLY A 959 -22.71 -28.46 0.61
CA GLY A 959 -22.56 -29.86 0.21
C GLY A 959 -21.53 -30.57 1.08
N HIS A 960 -21.39 -31.87 0.88
CA HIS A 960 -20.45 -32.70 1.63
C HIS A 960 -19.50 -33.43 0.68
N PHE A 961 -18.21 -33.30 0.91
CA PHE A 961 -17.15 -34.00 0.18
C PHE A 961 -16.63 -35.16 1.04
N SER A 962 -16.38 -36.31 0.41
CA SER A 962 -15.75 -37.47 1.05
C SER A 962 -14.89 -38.23 0.04
N GLU A 963 -13.62 -38.46 0.38
CA GLU A 963 -12.68 -39.23 -0.43
C GLU A 963 -11.87 -40.20 0.44
N THR A 964 -11.62 -41.41 -0.08
CA THR A 964 -10.65 -42.34 0.54
C THR A 964 -9.27 -42.15 -0.06
N VAL A 965 -8.29 -41.89 0.81
CA VAL A 965 -6.87 -41.71 0.50
C VAL A 965 -6.09 -42.86 1.11
N THR A 966 -5.25 -43.55 0.32
CA THR A 966 -4.36 -44.59 0.84
C THR A 966 -2.93 -44.05 0.92
N ALA A 967 -2.38 -44.01 2.13
CA ALA A 967 -0.98 -43.66 2.35
C ALA A 967 -0.08 -44.87 2.02
N GLY A 968 1.09 -44.61 1.46
CA GLY A 968 1.93 -45.71 0.93
C GLY A 968 3.13 -45.33 0.08
N CYS A 969 3.20 -44.07 -0.37
CA CYS A 969 4.17 -43.57 -1.34
C CYS A 969 5.04 -42.45 -0.79
N GLY A 970 5.23 -42.41 0.54
CA GLY A 970 5.96 -41.35 1.23
C GLY A 970 5.05 -40.42 2.03
N ASP A 971 5.52 -39.20 2.28
CA ASP A 971 4.86 -38.18 3.12
C ASP A 971 3.56 -37.72 2.46
N THR A 972 2.45 -38.40 2.77
CA THR A 972 1.15 -38.19 2.13
C THR A 972 0.48 -36.90 2.63
N TRP A 973 -0.12 -36.15 1.72
CA TRP A 973 -0.81 -34.89 2.01
C TRP A 973 -2.04 -34.72 1.12
N THR A 974 -2.95 -33.83 1.53
CA THR A 974 -4.17 -33.49 0.79
C THR A 974 -4.43 -31.99 0.82
N GLY A 975 -5.11 -31.42 -0.17
CA GLY A 975 -5.34 -29.97 -0.24
C GLY A 975 -6.22 -29.50 -1.39
N LEU A 976 -6.26 -28.17 -1.58
CA LEU A 976 -7.08 -27.50 -2.59
C LEU A 976 -6.20 -26.85 -3.67
N ARG A 977 -6.59 -26.98 -4.94
CA ARG A 977 -6.01 -26.26 -6.09
C ARG A 977 -7.04 -25.40 -6.79
N LYS A 978 -6.66 -24.19 -7.20
CA LYS A 978 -7.37 -23.42 -8.23
C LYS A 978 -6.79 -23.74 -9.60
N ARG A 979 -7.65 -24.06 -10.57
CA ARG A 979 -7.26 -24.35 -11.95
C ARG A 979 -6.90 -23.07 -12.70
N ALA A 980 -6.07 -23.20 -13.73
CA ALA A 980 -5.62 -22.07 -14.54
C ALA A 980 -6.72 -21.49 -15.43
N ASP A 981 -7.71 -22.31 -15.79
CA ASP A 981 -8.89 -21.95 -16.57
C ASP A 981 -10.11 -21.66 -15.69
N ALA A 982 -9.92 -21.47 -14.38
CA ALA A 982 -10.99 -21.06 -13.48
C ALA A 982 -11.49 -19.64 -13.84
N PRO A 983 -12.81 -19.41 -13.89
CA PRO A 983 -13.36 -18.06 -14.09
C PRO A 983 -12.94 -17.09 -12.98
N ASP A 984 -12.86 -15.81 -13.31
CA ASP A 984 -12.69 -14.72 -12.34
C ASP A 984 -13.86 -14.71 -11.34
N GLY A 985 -13.56 -14.35 -10.08
CA GLY A 985 -14.56 -14.36 -9.01
C GLY A 985 -14.96 -15.75 -8.52
N ALA A 986 -14.16 -16.79 -8.84
CA ALA A 986 -14.38 -18.13 -8.31
C ALA A 986 -14.00 -18.20 -6.82
N ASP A 987 -14.97 -18.59 -6.00
CA ASP A 987 -14.84 -18.71 -4.55
C ASP A 987 -15.04 -20.15 -4.14
N PHE A 988 -14.30 -20.57 -3.11
CA PHE A 988 -14.45 -21.86 -2.45
C PHE A 988 -14.43 -21.67 -0.94
N VAL A 989 -15.41 -22.25 -0.25
CA VAL A 989 -15.52 -22.20 1.21
C VAL A 989 -15.60 -23.62 1.75
N LEU A 990 -14.83 -23.88 2.80
CA LEU A 990 -14.70 -25.18 3.44
C LEU A 990 -14.89 -25.07 4.95
N ASP A 991 -15.59 -26.06 5.51
CA ASP A 991 -15.81 -26.22 6.94
C ASP A 991 -15.79 -27.71 7.34
N ARG A 992 -15.64 -28.02 8.64
CA ARG A 992 -15.67 -29.38 9.22
C ARG A 992 -14.71 -30.40 8.61
N PHE A 993 -13.50 -29.96 8.32
CA PHE A 993 -12.47 -30.84 7.81
C PHE A 993 -12.17 -31.98 8.79
N THR A 994 -12.34 -33.22 8.35
CA THR A 994 -12.15 -34.42 9.16
C THR A 994 -11.27 -35.43 8.42
N VAL A 995 -10.33 -36.06 9.13
CA VAL A 995 -9.58 -37.21 8.61
C VAL A 995 -9.72 -38.39 9.56
N THR A 996 -10.29 -39.49 9.06
CA THR A 996 -10.55 -40.72 9.82
C THR A 996 -9.64 -41.84 9.32
N ASP A 997 -8.84 -42.44 10.20
CA ASP A 997 -8.07 -43.65 9.90
C ASP A 997 -9.03 -44.85 9.77
N LEU A 998 -9.04 -45.50 8.60
CA LEU A 998 -9.84 -46.68 8.31
C LEU A 998 -9.07 -47.99 8.57
N GLY A 999 -7.83 -47.90 9.04
CA GLY A 999 -6.94 -49.02 9.29
C GLY A 999 -6.12 -49.43 8.06
N PRO A 1000 -5.47 -50.61 8.13
CA PRO A 1000 -4.64 -51.14 7.06
C PRO A 1000 -5.38 -51.21 5.72
N ALA A 1001 -4.76 -50.72 4.66
CA ALA A 1001 -5.32 -50.74 3.32
C ALA A 1001 -5.36 -52.16 2.75
N THR A 1002 -6.42 -52.48 2.01
CA THR A 1002 -6.57 -53.77 1.33
C THR A 1002 -5.64 -53.93 0.11
N ALA A 1003 -5.12 -52.81 -0.40
CA ALA A 1003 -4.10 -52.76 -1.45
C ALA A 1003 -3.16 -51.57 -1.18
N ARG A 1004 -1.86 -51.72 -1.47
CA ARG A 1004 -0.95 -50.55 -1.41
C ARG A 1004 -1.15 -49.66 -2.66
N PRO A 1005 -0.96 -48.34 -2.52
CA PRO A 1005 -1.09 -47.42 -3.64
C PRO A 1005 0.02 -47.65 -4.67
N ALA A 1006 -0.23 -47.21 -5.89
CA ALA A 1006 0.75 -47.14 -6.96
C ALA A 1006 1.56 -45.85 -6.79
N CYS A 1007 2.87 -45.96 -6.60
CA CYS A 1007 3.76 -44.82 -6.44
C CYS A 1007 4.28 -44.40 -7.80
N GLY A 1008 3.54 -43.50 -8.44
CA GLY A 1008 3.87 -42.92 -9.72
C GLY A 1008 2.77 -41.94 -10.17
N THR A 1009 3.00 -41.30 -11.31
CA THR A 1009 1.98 -40.47 -11.95
C THR A 1009 1.69 -40.97 -13.36
N LEU A 1010 0.44 -40.79 -13.80
CA LEU A 1010 0.03 -41.00 -15.18
C LEU A 1010 -0.63 -39.71 -15.68
N ALA A 1011 -0.12 -39.16 -16.77
CA ALA A 1011 -0.70 -38.00 -17.44
C ALA A 1011 -1.17 -38.39 -18.84
N LEU A 1012 -2.33 -37.87 -19.28
CA LEU A 1012 -2.89 -38.13 -20.61
C LEU A 1012 -3.00 -36.81 -21.38
N ALA A 1013 -2.32 -36.71 -22.51
CA ALA A 1013 -2.30 -35.55 -23.38
C ALA A 1013 -2.96 -35.87 -24.73
N ALA A 1014 -3.84 -34.99 -25.19
CA ALA A 1014 -4.50 -35.04 -26.49
C ALA A 1014 -4.68 -33.60 -27.02
N GLY A 1015 -4.90 -33.44 -28.32
CA GLY A 1015 -5.34 -32.15 -28.87
C GLY A 1015 -6.71 -31.76 -28.33
N GLU A 1016 -6.96 -30.46 -28.13
CA GLU A 1016 -8.25 -29.93 -27.66
C GLU A 1016 -9.42 -30.36 -28.56
N THR A 1017 -9.15 -30.48 -29.86
CA THR A 1017 -10.09 -30.94 -30.88
C THR A 1017 -9.50 -32.10 -31.68
N LEU A 1018 -10.30 -33.15 -31.91
CA LEU A 1018 -9.95 -34.33 -32.69
C LEU A 1018 -10.81 -34.40 -33.96
N GLU A 1019 -10.18 -34.58 -35.11
CA GLU A 1019 -10.86 -34.62 -36.41
C GLU A 1019 -11.65 -35.93 -36.57
N PRO A 1020 -12.99 -35.89 -36.75
CA PRO A 1020 -13.79 -37.06 -37.08
C PRO A 1020 -13.30 -37.76 -38.35
N GLY A 1021 -13.17 -39.08 -38.32
CA GLY A 1021 -12.70 -39.89 -39.43
C GLY A 1021 -11.20 -39.84 -39.70
N ARG A 1022 -10.42 -39.04 -38.95
CA ARG A 1022 -8.94 -39.05 -39.02
C ARG A 1022 -8.29 -39.49 -37.71
N ALA A 1023 -7.10 -40.04 -37.85
CA ALA A 1023 -6.25 -40.44 -36.75
C ALA A 1023 -5.57 -39.23 -36.08
N ASN A 1024 -5.78 -39.05 -34.77
CA ASN A 1024 -5.24 -37.97 -33.94
C ASN A 1024 -4.28 -38.52 -32.87
N ASP A 1025 -3.18 -37.82 -32.57
CA ASP A 1025 -2.21 -38.29 -31.56
C ASP A 1025 -2.71 -38.07 -30.13
N VAL A 1026 -2.67 -39.14 -29.33
CA VAL A 1026 -2.97 -39.13 -27.89
C VAL A 1026 -1.83 -39.83 -27.17
N THR A 1027 -1.19 -39.15 -26.21
CA THR A 1027 -0.02 -39.66 -25.49
C THR A 1027 -0.28 -39.76 -23.99
N ALA A 1028 -0.07 -40.95 -23.43
CA ALA A 1028 0.02 -41.15 -21.99
C ALA A 1028 1.48 -41.13 -21.54
N THR A 1029 1.80 -40.41 -20.46
CA THR A 1029 3.12 -40.36 -19.84
C THR A 1029 3.04 -40.95 -18.44
N PHE A 1030 3.70 -42.08 -18.22
CA PHE A 1030 3.90 -42.69 -16.92
C PHE A 1030 5.22 -42.20 -16.30
N THR A 1031 5.21 -41.86 -15.01
CA THR A 1031 6.41 -41.57 -14.22
C THR A 1031 6.49 -42.57 -13.08
N ASN A 1032 7.64 -43.22 -12.91
CA ASN A 1032 7.87 -44.17 -11.82
C ASN A 1032 8.38 -43.46 -10.57
N ASP A 1033 7.59 -43.43 -9.50
CA ASP A 1033 8.01 -42.94 -8.19
C ASP A 1033 8.20 -44.09 -7.17
N GLU A 1034 8.14 -45.35 -7.62
CA GLU A 1034 8.47 -46.50 -6.79
C GLU A 1034 9.96 -46.49 -6.45
N THR A 1035 10.33 -47.12 -5.34
CA THR A 1035 11.75 -47.35 -5.00
C THR A 1035 12.41 -48.43 -5.86
N ALA A 1036 11.66 -49.07 -6.77
CA ALA A 1036 12.12 -50.16 -7.62
C ALA A 1036 11.85 -49.86 -9.10
N THR A 1037 12.66 -50.45 -9.97
CA THR A 1037 12.42 -50.45 -11.42
C THR A 1037 11.13 -51.21 -11.73
N VAL A 1038 10.27 -50.64 -12.59
CA VAL A 1038 8.99 -51.26 -12.98
C VAL A 1038 8.84 -51.34 -14.50
N SER A 1039 7.91 -52.17 -14.97
CA SER A 1039 7.56 -52.26 -16.39
C SER A 1039 6.06 -52.05 -16.55
N PRO A 1040 5.61 -50.83 -16.91
CA PRO A 1040 4.19 -50.52 -17.05
C PRO A 1040 3.64 -50.99 -18.38
N THR A 1041 2.42 -51.51 -18.35
CA THR A 1041 1.56 -51.65 -19.52
C THR A 1041 0.54 -50.52 -19.47
N VAL A 1042 0.51 -49.67 -20.50
CA VAL A 1042 -0.45 -48.56 -20.57
C VAL A 1042 -1.54 -48.88 -21.59
N THR A 1043 -2.78 -48.62 -21.20
CA THR A 1043 -3.98 -48.85 -22.01
C THR A 1043 -4.78 -47.57 -22.12
N LEU A 1044 -5.52 -47.41 -23.23
CA LEU A 1044 -6.37 -46.26 -23.49
C LEU A 1044 -7.84 -46.70 -23.46
N THR A 1045 -8.69 -45.92 -22.80
CA THR A 1045 -10.14 -46.07 -22.76
C THR A 1045 -10.75 -44.95 -23.59
N LEU A 1046 -11.60 -45.32 -24.55
CA LEU A 1046 -12.21 -44.39 -25.50
C LEU A 1046 -13.74 -44.32 -25.35
N PRO A 1047 -14.38 -43.23 -25.83
CA PRO A 1047 -15.82 -43.19 -26.02
C PRO A 1047 -16.31 -44.29 -26.97
N GLU A 1048 -17.58 -44.65 -26.82
CA GLU A 1048 -18.23 -45.64 -27.70
C GLU A 1048 -18.12 -45.22 -29.18
N GLY A 1049 -17.74 -46.17 -30.05
CA GLY A 1049 -17.62 -45.97 -31.50
C GLY A 1049 -16.28 -45.37 -31.98
N TRP A 1050 -15.39 -44.97 -31.07
CA TRP A 1050 -14.06 -44.45 -31.42
C TRP A 1050 -13.03 -45.59 -31.51
N THR A 1051 -12.02 -45.43 -32.37
CA THR A 1051 -10.93 -46.42 -32.52
C THR A 1051 -9.58 -45.83 -32.13
N ALA A 1052 -8.65 -46.67 -31.69
CA ALA A 1052 -7.26 -46.30 -31.42
C ALA A 1052 -6.30 -47.34 -31.99
N GLU A 1053 -5.25 -46.87 -32.66
CA GLU A 1053 -4.13 -47.70 -33.10
C GLU A 1053 -2.85 -47.23 -32.40
N PRO A 1054 -2.08 -48.11 -31.73
CA PRO A 1054 -0.78 -47.73 -31.16
C PRO A 1054 0.15 -47.16 -32.22
N SER A 1055 0.69 -45.95 -32.01
CA SER A 1055 1.74 -45.34 -32.85
C SER A 1055 3.14 -45.44 -32.24
N GLY A 1056 3.24 -45.97 -31.02
CA GLY A 1056 4.47 -46.34 -30.34
C GLY A 1056 4.25 -47.52 -29.39
N PRO A 1057 5.29 -47.96 -28.64
CA PRO A 1057 5.16 -49.06 -27.69
C PRO A 1057 4.19 -48.68 -26.56
N VAL A 1058 3.09 -49.43 -26.41
CA VAL A 1058 2.17 -49.33 -25.25
C VAL A 1058 2.67 -50.09 -24.02
N GLU A 1059 3.74 -50.86 -24.21
CA GLU A 1059 4.62 -51.42 -23.18
C GLU A 1059 6.00 -50.77 -23.34
N PRO A 1060 6.21 -49.56 -22.78
CA PRO A 1060 7.40 -48.77 -23.06
C PRO A 1060 8.70 -49.29 -22.42
N GLY A 1061 8.71 -50.51 -21.87
CA GLY A 1061 9.88 -51.17 -21.28
C GLY A 1061 10.08 -50.88 -19.80
N THR A 1062 11.30 -51.12 -19.29
CA THR A 1062 11.67 -50.89 -17.89
C THR A 1062 11.87 -49.41 -17.60
N VAL A 1063 11.28 -48.93 -16.51
CA VAL A 1063 11.36 -47.54 -16.04
C VAL A 1063 12.01 -47.54 -14.66
N GLU A 1064 13.20 -46.97 -14.57
CA GLU A 1064 13.91 -46.80 -13.29
C GLU A 1064 13.18 -45.81 -12.37
N PRO A 1065 13.40 -45.87 -11.04
CA PRO A 1065 12.90 -44.84 -10.11
C PRO A 1065 13.24 -43.42 -10.58
N GLY A 1066 12.24 -42.53 -10.63
CA GLY A 1066 12.33 -41.17 -11.17
C GLY A 1066 12.29 -41.06 -12.70
N GLY A 1067 12.27 -42.21 -13.41
CA GLY A 1067 12.19 -42.28 -14.86
C GLY A 1067 10.79 -42.04 -15.40
N LYS A 1068 10.70 -41.71 -16.69
CA LYS A 1068 9.44 -41.52 -17.42
C LYS A 1068 9.37 -42.44 -18.63
N ALA A 1069 8.15 -42.84 -18.98
CA ALA A 1069 7.85 -43.63 -20.15
C ALA A 1069 6.57 -43.12 -20.83
N THR A 1070 6.50 -43.21 -22.15
CA THR A 1070 5.35 -42.73 -22.93
C THR A 1070 4.74 -43.84 -23.76
N ALA A 1071 3.41 -43.84 -23.85
CA ALA A 1071 2.64 -44.68 -24.75
C ALA A 1071 1.76 -43.76 -25.60
N THR A 1072 1.76 -43.95 -26.92
CA THR A 1072 1.05 -43.07 -27.86
C THR A 1072 0.12 -43.87 -28.77
N TRP A 1073 -1.07 -43.34 -29.01
CA TRP A 1073 -2.09 -43.87 -29.91
C TRP A 1073 -2.49 -42.84 -30.96
N ARG A 1074 -2.88 -43.35 -32.13
CA ARG A 1074 -3.66 -42.67 -33.16
C ARG A 1074 -5.14 -42.94 -32.89
N VAL A 1075 -5.83 -41.99 -32.28
CA VAL A 1075 -7.26 -42.06 -31.95
C VAL A 1075 -8.10 -41.46 -33.07
N THR A 1076 -9.07 -42.22 -33.59
CA THR A 1076 -9.98 -41.82 -34.65
C THR A 1076 -11.42 -41.76 -34.13
N PRO A 1077 -12.01 -40.55 -33.96
CA PRO A 1077 -13.45 -40.41 -33.76
C PRO A 1077 -14.21 -40.88 -35.00
N PRO A 1078 -15.43 -41.45 -34.89
CA PRO A 1078 -16.25 -41.78 -36.06
C PRO A 1078 -16.68 -40.50 -36.80
N MET A 1079 -16.86 -40.56 -38.12
CA MET A 1079 -17.18 -39.37 -38.95
C MET A 1079 -18.44 -38.62 -38.51
N ASP A 1080 -19.40 -39.31 -37.92
CA ASP A 1080 -20.68 -38.79 -37.43
C ASP A 1080 -20.65 -38.42 -35.93
N ALA A 1081 -19.48 -38.40 -35.31
CA ALA A 1081 -19.33 -38.03 -33.90
C ALA A 1081 -19.88 -36.62 -33.64
N ALA A 1082 -20.90 -36.53 -32.79
CA ALA A 1082 -21.55 -35.27 -32.44
C ALA A 1082 -20.54 -34.25 -31.89
N TYR A 1083 -20.68 -32.98 -32.29
CA TYR A 1083 -19.85 -31.86 -31.80
C TYR A 1083 -20.13 -31.56 -30.32
N ARG A 1084 -19.40 -32.22 -29.42
CA ARG A 1084 -19.45 -32.04 -27.96
C ARG A 1084 -18.13 -32.46 -27.30
N ALA A 1085 -18.03 -32.30 -25.99
CA ALA A 1085 -16.91 -32.85 -25.22
C ALA A 1085 -17.05 -34.37 -25.02
N TYR A 1086 -15.93 -35.06 -25.12
CA TYR A 1086 -15.73 -36.49 -24.88
C TYR A 1086 -14.58 -36.68 -23.89
N GLN A 1087 -14.63 -37.75 -23.09
CA GLN A 1087 -13.56 -38.11 -22.17
C GLN A 1087 -12.72 -39.25 -22.75
N LEU A 1088 -11.40 -39.08 -22.76
CA LEU A 1088 -10.43 -40.15 -22.98
C LEU A 1088 -9.84 -40.55 -21.64
N GLY A 1089 -9.71 -41.85 -21.39
CA GLY A 1089 -9.05 -42.39 -20.20
C GLY A 1089 -7.77 -43.13 -20.55
N ALA A 1090 -6.82 -43.21 -19.62
CA ALA A 1090 -5.66 -44.09 -19.71
C ALA A 1090 -5.46 -44.81 -18.38
N SER A 1091 -4.96 -46.04 -18.45
CA SER A 1091 -4.61 -46.86 -17.29
C SER A 1091 -3.25 -47.48 -17.48
N ALA A 1092 -2.34 -47.28 -16.52
CA ALA A 1092 -1.02 -47.91 -16.46
C ALA A 1092 -1.01 -48.95 -15.35
N SER A 1093 -0.63 -50.19 -15.67
CA SER A 1093 -0.53 -51.29 -14.72
C SER A 1093 0.87 -51.87 -14.68
N TYR A 1094 1.43 -52.12 -13.49
CA TYR A 1094 2.78 -52.66 -13.32
C TYR A 1094 2.89 -53.48 -12.01
N PRO A 1095 3.72 -54.53 -11.94
CA PRO A 1095 3.94 -55.27 -10.71
C PRO A 1095 5.04 -54.63 -9.85
N VAL A 1096 4.83 -54.58 -8.53
CA VAL A 1096 5.87 -54.25 -7.53
C VAL A 1096 5.85 -55.33 -6.45
N GLY A 1097 6.98 -56.02 -6.25
CA GLY A 1097 7.08 -57.10 -5.26
C GLY A 1097 6.04 -58.21 -5.46
N GLY A 1098 5.64 -58.49 -6.71
CA GLY A 1098 4.64 -59.51 -7.05
C GLY A 1098 3.17 -59.09 -6.93
N THR A 1099 2.89 -57.84 -6.53
CA THR A 1099 1.51 -57.29 -6.49
C THR A 1099 1.31 -56.28 -7.62
N ALA A 1100 0.19 -56.37 -8.35
CA ALA A 1100 -0.15 -55.40 -9.39
C ALA A 1100 -0.51 -54.03 -8.78
N ARG A 1101 -0.01 -52.97 -9.40
CA ARG A 1101 -0.29 -51.56 -9.15
C ARG A 1101 -0.95 -50.98 -10.38
N THR A 1102 -1.89 -50.05 -10.18
CA THR A 1102 -2.60 -49.40 -11.28
C THR A 1102 -2.72 -47.90 -11.03
N LEU A 1103 -2.40 -47.11 -12.06
CA LEU A 1103 -2.62 -45.67 -12.14
C LEU A 1103 -3.60 -45.38 -13.26
N THR A 1104 -4.43 -44.36 -13.09
CA THR A 1104 -5.38 -43.92 -14.11
C THR A 1104 -5.24 -42.42 -14.36
N ALA A 1105 -5.49 -42.00 -15.60
CA ALA A 1105 -5.55 -40.60 -16.02
C ALA A 1105 -6.73 -40.40 -16.96
N ALA A 1106 -7.26 -39.19 -17.05
CA ALA A 1106 -8.29 -38.83 -18.02
C ALA A 1106 -8.05 -37.43 -18.58
N THR A 1107 -8.54 -37.17 -19.78
CA THR A 1107 -8.55 -35.84 -20.40
C THR A 1107 -9.81 -35.63 -21.23
N SER A 1108 -10.25 -34.38 -21.35
CA SER A 1108 -11.40 -33.99 -22.16
C SER A 1108 -10.95 -33.54 -23.55
N VAL A 1109 -11.65 -33.97 -24.59
CA VAL A 1109 -11.42 -33.59 -25.99
C VAL A 1109 -12.75 -33.24 -26.66
N ARG A 1110 -12.75 -32.43 -27.71
CA ARG A 1110 -13.92 -32.18 -28.57
C ARG A 1110 -13.70 -32.76 -29.96
N THR A 1111 -14.77 -33.01 -30.72
CA THR A 1111 -14.65 -33.25 -32.17
C THR A 1111 -14.69 -31.95 -32.96
N LEU A 1112 -14.27 -31.95 -34.22
CA LEU A 1112 -14.39 -30.75 -35.07
C LEU A 1112 -15.86 -30.35 -35.30
N PRO A 1113 -16.14 -29.05 -35.46
CA PRO A 1113 -17.46 -28.59 -35.88
C PRO A 1113 -17.78 -29.08 -37.32
N PRO A 1114 -19.07 -29.23 -37.66
CA PRO A 1114 -19.47 -29.63 -39.01
C PRO A 1114 -19.07 -28.58 -40.06
N PRO A 1115 -18.65 -28.98 -41.27
CA PRO A 1115 -18.28 -28.02 -42.30
C PRO A 1115 -19.51 -27.24 -42.80
N PRO A 1116 -19.36 -25.95 -43.13
CA PRO A 1116 -20.44 -25.12 -43.65
C PRO A 1116 -21.05 -25.74 -44.93
N THR A 1117 -22.37 -25.62 -45.06
CA THR A 1117 -23.14 -26.16 -46.20
C THR A 1117 -23.68 -25.08 -47.14
N ALA A 1118 -23.58 -23.81 -46.73
CA ALA A 1118 -23.97 -22.62 -47.48
C ALA A 1118 -23.04 -21.47 -47.05
N ASP A 1119 -23.08 -20.36 -47.78
CA ASP A 1119 -22.39 -19.11 -47.40
C ASP A 1119 -22.66 -18.76 -45.93
N ALA A 1120 -21.62 -18.40 -45.19
CA ALA A 1120 -21.72 -18.09 -43.78
C ALA A 1120 -20.73 -17.00 -43.36
N TRP A 1121 -21.15 -16.17 -42.40
CA TRP A 1121 -20.26 -15.25 -41.72
C TRP A 1121 -19.29 -16.05 -40.85
N ALA A 1122 -18.02 -15.64 -40.81
CA ALA A 1122 -17.03 -16.30 -39.95
C ALA A 1122 -17.48 -16.27 -38.48
N SER A 1123 -18.09 -15.16 -38.04
CA SER A 1123 -18.65 -15.00 -36.70
C SER A 1123 -19.87 -15.87 -36.39
N ASP A 1124 -20.52 -16.49 -37.37
CA ASP A 1124 -21.63 -17.43 -37.17
C ASP A 1124 -21.18 -18.90 -37.22
N LEU A 1125 -19.94 -19.16 -37.60
CA LEU A 1125 -19.38 -20.50 -37.67
C LEU A 1125 -18.64 -20.88 -36.39
N ASP A 1126 -18.81 -22.12 -35.95
CA ASP A 1126 -17.92 -22.71 -34.97
C ASP A 1126 -16.52 -22.87 -35.59
N TRP A 1127 -15.49 -22.36 -34.91
CA TRP A 1127 -14.09 -22.54 -35.32
C TRP A 1127 -13.51 -23.83 -34.72
N ALA A 1128 -12.54 -24.42 -35.40
CA ALA A 1128 -11.79 -25.57 -34.93
C ALA A 1128 -10.84 -25.20 -33.77
N SER A 1129 -10.26 -24.00 -33.83
CA SER A 1129 -9.49 -23.38 -32.75
C SER A 1129 -9.39 -21.86 -32.96
N ALA A 1130 -9.17 -21.11 -31.88
CA ALA A 1130 -8.96 -19.67 -31.94
C ALA A 1130 -7.95 -19.26 -30.86
N ARG A 1131 -7.06 -18.34 -31.20
CA ARG A 1131 -6.12 -17.68 -30.27
C ARG A 1131 -5.98 -16.22 -30.64
N SER A 1132 -5.84 -15.38 -29.63
CA SER A 1132 -5.57 -13.96 -29.75
C SER A 1132 -4.46 -13.60 -28.77
N GLY A 1133 -3.60 -12.65 -29.14
CA GLY A 1133 -2.43 -12.28 -28.35
C GLY A 1133 -2.80 -11.58 -27.05
N TRP A 1134 -3.99 -10.96 -27.04
CA TRP A 1134 -4.63 -10.38 -25.87
C TRP A 1134 -6.15 -10.57 -26.01
N GLY A 1135 -6.79 -10.93 -24.91
CA GLY A 1135 -8.23 -11.21 -24.91
C GLY A 1135 -8.67 -12.44 -25.71
N PRO A 1136 -9.97 -12.77 -25.68
CA PRO A 1136 -10.55 -13.74 -26.59
C PRO A 1136 -10.77 -13.16 -28.01
N VAL A 1137 -11.06 -14.03 -28.97
CA VAL A 1137 -11.55 -13.61 -30.30
C VAL A 1137 -13.04 -13.30 -30.18
N GLU A 1138 -13.41 -12.08 -30.55
CA GLU A 1138 -14.76 -11.58 -30.40
C GLU A 1138 -15.58 -11.78 -31.67
N ARG A 1139 -16.86 -12.16 -31.50
CA ARG A 1139 -17.82 -12.34 -32.60
C ARG A 1139 -18.67 -11.09 -32.71
N ASP A 1140 -18.65 -10.46 -33.89
CA ASP A 1140 -19.40 -9.25 -34.23
C ASP A 1140 -19.08 -8.02 -33.33
N MET A 1141 -17.98 -8.06 -32.60
CA MET A 1141 -17.45 -7.01 -31.73
C MET A 1141 -15.93 -6.94 -31.89
N SER A 1142 -15.33 -5.78 -31.65
CA SER A 1142 -13.88 -5.60 -31.58
C SER A 1142 -13.32 -6.26 -30.32
N ASN A 1143 -12.01 -6.52 -30.25
CA ASN A 1143 -11.39 -7.05 -29.04
C ASN A 1143 -11.36 -5.96 -27.95
N GLY A 1144 -12.06 -6.16 -26.82
CA GLY A 1144 -12.24 -5.16 -25.77
C GLY A 1144 -11.33 -5.33 -24.54
N GLY A 1145 -10.61 -6.44 -24.43
CA GLY A 1145 -9.78 -6.75 -23.28
C GLY A 1145 -9.82 -8.24 -22.95
N THR A 1146 -9.75 -8.59 -21.66
CA THR A 1146 -9.58 -9.97 -21.21
C THR A 1146 -10.87 -10.78 -21.16
N ALA A 1147 -12.05 -10.15 -21.15
CA ALA A 1147 -13.33 -10.84 -21.00
C ALA A 1147 -14.00 -11.05 -22.36
N ALA A 1148 -14.77 -12.13 -22.52
CA ALA A 1148 -15.56 -12.32 -23.73
C ALA A 1148 -16.74 -11.34 -23.78
N GLY A 1149 -16.97 -10.69 -24.92
CA GLY A 1149 -18.06 -9.74 -25.14
C GLY A 1149 -17.86 -8.37 -24.49
N ASP A 1150 -16.63 -8.02 -24.11
CA ASP A 1150 -16.28 -6.69 -23.60
C ASP A 1150 -15.94 -5.68 -24.72
N GLY A 1151 -15.94 -6.16 -25.96
CA GLY A 1151 -15.72 -5.43 -27.18
C GLY A 1151 -16.75 -4.34 -27.51
N THR A 1152 -16.31 -3.35 -28.26
CA THR A 1152 -17.22 -2.35 -28.88
C THR A 1152 -17.62 -2.81 -30.30
N PRO A 1153 -18.54 -2.13 -31.00
CA PRO A 1153 -18.83 -2.48 -32.39
C PRO A 1153 -17.57 -2.38 -33.27
N LEU A 1154 -17.34 -3.39 -34.12
CA LEU A 1154 -16.23 -3.44 -35.08
C LEU A 1154 -16.19 -2.17 -35.95
N ARG A 1155 -15.08 -1.45 -35.94
CA ARG A 1155 -14.94 -0.19 -36.68
C ARG A 1155 -13.54 -0.02 -37.23
N ILE A 1156 -13.44 0.20 -38.55
CA ILE A 1156 -12.15 0.45 -39.21
C ILE A 1156 -12.26 1.74 -40.03
N GLY A 1157 -11.42 2.73 -39.73
CA GLY A 1157 -11.37 4.00 -40.45
C GLY A 1157 -12.70 4.75 -40.42
N GLY A 1158 -13.44 4.66 -39.32
CA GLY A 1158 -14.76 5.27 -39.13
C GLY A 1158 -15.95 4.48 -39.69
N VAL A 1159 -15.72 3.35 -40.37
CA VAL A 1159 -16.80 2.50 -40.94
C VAL A 1159 -17.12 1.36 -39.98
N ALA A 1160 -18.39 1.24 -39.59
CA ALA A 1160 -18.86 0.18 -38.70
C ALA A 1160 -19.28 -1.07 -39.46
N TYR A 1161 -18.91 -2.24 -38.93
CA TYR A 1161 -19.26 -3.55 -39.47
C TYR A 1161 -20.19 -4.30 -38.51
N ALA A 1162 -21.33 -4.77 -39.01
CA ALA A 1162 -22.30 -5.50 -38.20
C ALA A 1162 -21.92 -6.98 -38.00
N LYS A 1163 -21.06 -7.52 -38.88
CA LYS A 1163 -20.60 -8.90 -38.86
C LYS A 1163 -19.09 -8.94 -39.00
N GLY A 1164 -18.41 -9.79 -38.23
CA GLY A 1164 -16.96 -9.91 -38.30
C GLY A 1164 -16.31 -10.48 -37.06
N LEU A 1165 -14.98 -10.44 -37.00
CA LEU A 1165 -14.21 -10.92 -35.84
C LEU A 1165 -13.29 -9.83 -35.31
N GLY A 1166 -13.32 -9.59 -34.01
CA GLY A 1166 -12.36 -8.73 -33.30
C GLY A 1166 -11.24 -9.56 -32.70
N THR A 1167 -9.99 -9.16 -32.92
CA THR A 1167 -8.80 -9.89 -32.46
C THR A 1167 -7.73 -8.93 -31.96
N HIS A 1168 -6.69 -9.45 -31.31
CA HIS A 1168 -5.47 -8.71 -31.00
C HIS A 1168 -4.23 -9.49 -31.44
N ALA A 1169 -3.27 -8.84 -32.10
CA ALA A 1169 -2.09 -9.53 -32.61
C ALA A 1169 -1.17 -10.08 -31.48
N PRO A 1170 -0.46 -11.20 -31.70
CA PRO A 1170 -0.67 -12.16 -32.79
C PRO A 1170 -1.95 -12.99 -32.58
N ALA A 1171 -2.77 -13.15 -33.62
CA ALA A 1171 -4.00 -13.94 -33.58
C ALA A 1171 -4.06 -15.01 -34.68
N THR A 1172 -4.79 -16.09 -34.41
CA THR A 1172 -5.14 -17.11 -35.41
C THR A 1172 -6.51 -17.69 -35.12
N VAL A 1173 -7.40 -17.68 -36.11
CA VAL A 1173 -8.72 -18.34 -36.05
C VAL A 1173 -8.79 -19.39 -37.15
N ARG A 1174 -8.89 -20.67 -36.76
CA ARG A 1174 -8.94 -21.80 -37.69
C ARG A 1174 -10.36 -22.27 -37.90
N TYR A 1175 -10.83 -22.28 -39.14
CA TYR A 1175 -12.11 -22.88 -39.54
C TYR A 1175 -11.90 -24.22 -40.25
N TYR A 1176 -12.76 -25.19 -39.96
CA TYR A 1176 -12.86 -26.43 -40.72
C TYR A 1176 -13.94 -26.27 -41.80
N LEU A 1177 -13.52 -26.30 -43.08
CA LEU A 1177 -14.39 -26.08 -44.22
C LEU A 1177 -14.74 -27.38 -44.96
N GLY A 1178 -13.99 -28.46 -44.73
CA GLY A 1178 -14.25 -29.77 -45.34
C GLY A 1178 -14.29 -29.76 -46.87
N GLY A 1179 -13.60 -28.82 -47.53
CA GLY A 1179 -13.56 -28.66 -48.98
C GLY A 1179 -14.81 -28.02 -49.61
N ARG A 1180 -15.73 -27.46 -48.82
CA ARG A 1180 -17.07 -27.01 -49.29
C ARG A 1180 -17.17 -25.55 -49.70
N CYS A 1181 -16.10 -24.77 -49.52
CA CYS A 1181 -16.08 -23.34 -49.80
C CYS A 1181 -15.12 -23.04 -50.95
N THR A 1182 -15.43 -21.98 -51.70
CA THR A 1182 -14.63 -21.54 -52.86
C THR A 1182 -13.86 -20.26 -52.57
N SER A 1183 -14.37 -19.37 -51.71
CA SER A 1183 -13.67 -18.13 -51.38
C SER A 1183 -13.96 -17.65 -49.95
N PHE A 1184 -13.05 -16.81 -49.44
CA PHE A 1184 -13.23 -16.02 -48.22
C PHE A 1184 -13.00 -14.54 -48.53
N THR A 1185 -13.86 -13.67 -48.00
CA THR A 1185 -13.78 -12.21 -48.18
C THR A 1185 -13.91 -11.48 -46.85
N ALA A 1186 -13.15 -10.39 -46.65
CA ALA A 1186 -13.26 -9.51 -45.48
C ALA A 1186 -12.76 -8.09 -45.79
N GLU A 1187 -13.17 -7.11 -45.00
CA GLU A 1187 -12.57 -5.77 -44.89
C GLU A 1187 -11.73 -5.74 -43.61
N VAL A 1188 -10.41 -5.60 -43.72
CA VAL A 1188 -9.50 -5.76 -42.58
C VAL A 1188 -8.75 -4.48 -42.23
N GLY A 1189 -8.45 -4.28 -40.94
CA GLY A 1189 -7.71 -3.12 -40.46
C GLY A 1189 -7.59 -3.04 -38.94
N VAL A 1190 -6.95 -1.98 -38.45
CA VAL A 1190 -6.86 -1.68 -37.00
C VAL A 1190 -8.22 -1.16 -36.53
N ASP A 1191 -8.70 -1.62 -35.38
CA ASP A 1191 -9.97 -1.15 -34.80
C ASP A 1191 -9.86 0.31 -34.32
N ASP A 1192 -10.93 1.07 -34.51
CA ASP A 1192 -10.99 2.50 -34.16
C ASP A 1192 -10.86 2.77 -32.64
N ALA A 1193 -11.01 1.76 -31.77
CA ALA A 1193 -10.64 1.88 -30.35
C ALA A 1193 -9.16 2.26 -30.17
N GLN A 1194 -8.31 1.97 -31.16
CA GLN A 1194 -6.90 2.32 -31.20
C GLN A 1194 -6.63 3.46 -32.18
N ALA A 1195 -7.24 4.62 -31.94
CA ALA A 1195 -7.26 5.76 -32.87
C ALA A 1195 -5.88 6.35 -33.28
N THR A 1196 -4.78 6.01 -32.60
CA THR A 1196 -3.45 6.62 -32.89
C THR A 1196 -2.27 5.64 -32.93
N ARG A 1197 -2.48 4.35 -32.64
CA ARG A 1197 -1.41 3.35 -32.46
C ARG A 1197 -1.86 1.97 -32.93
N GLY A 1198 -0.91 1.07 -33.14
CA GLY A 1198 -1.14 -0.29 -33.62
C GLY A 1198 -0.72 -0.44 -35.08
N THR A 1199 -0.03 -1.54 -35.38
CA THR A 1199 0.35 -1.93 -36.73
C THR A 1199 0.14 -3.42 -36.93
N VAL A 1200 -0.72 -3.80 -37.88
CA VAL A 1200 -1.14 -5.20 -38.04
C VAL A 1200 -1.01 -5.66 -39.47
N ARG A 1201 -0.80 -6.96 -39.65
CA ARG A 1201 -0.80 -7.61 -40.95
C ARG A 1201 -1.75 -8.80 -40.94
N PHE A 1202 -2.65 -8.84 -41.91
CA PHE A 1202 -3.63 -9.92 -42.06
C PHE A 1202 -3.17 -10.90 -43.12
N THR A 1203 -3.29 -12.20 -42.81
CA THR A 1203 -2.99 -13.28 -43.73
C THR A 1203 -4.10 -14.32 -43.67
N VAL A 1204 -4.51 -14.82 -44.84
CA VAL A 1204 -5.38 -16.01 -44.93
C VAL A 1204 -4.58 -17.15 -45.53
N THR A 1205 -4.53 -18.27 -44.81
CA THR A 1205 -3.92 -19.51 -45.30
C THR A 1205 -4.99 -20.58 -45.45
N ALA A 1206 -4.85 -21.43 -46.46
CA ALA A 1206 -5.74 -22.56 -46.69
C ALA A 1206 -4.90 -23.84 -46.78
N ASP A 1207 -5.19 -24.82 -45.92
CA ASP A 1207 -4.39 -26.03 -45.70
C ASP A 1207 -2.88 -25.75 -45.54
N GLY A 1208 -2.56 -24.65 -44.83
CA GLY A 1208 -1.19 -24.22 -44.55
C GLY A 1208 -0.50 -23.46 -45.70
N ALA A 1209 -1.13 -23.33 -46.87
CA ALA A 1209 -0.64 -22.50 -47.96
C ALA A 1209 -1.21 -21.08 -47.85
N GLU A 1210 -0.34 -20.08 -47.83
CA GLU A 1210 -0.75 -18.67 -47.88
C GLU A 1210 -1.50 -18.37 -49.18
N LYS A 1211 -2.68 -17.76 -49.06
CA LYS A 1211 -3.54 -17.38 -50.19
C LYS A 1211 -3.51 -15.89 -50.45
N VAL A 1212 -3.49 -15.10 -49.39
CA VAL A 1212 -3.41 -13.63 -49.45
C VAL A 1212 -2.82 -13.08 -48.16
N THR A 1213 -2.07 -12.00 -48.29
CA THR A 1213 -1.52 -11.21 -47.19
C THR A 1213 -1.70 -9.73 -47.48
N SER A 1214 -2.21 -8.97 -46.51
CA SER A 1214 -2.35 -7.51 -46.60
C SER A 1214 -0.98 -6.82 -46.54
N PRO A 1215 -0.84 -5.54 -46.95
CA PRO A 1215 0.24 -4.70 -46.44
C PRO A 1215 0.15 -4.55 -44.90
N VAL A 1216 1.16 -3.94 -44.27
CA VAL A 1216 1.03 -3.50 -42.86
C VAL A 1216 0.02 -2.36 -42.83
N LEU A 1217 -1.03 -2.51 -42.03
CA LEU A 1217 -2.10 -1.53 -41.84
C LEU A 1217 -1.91 -0.84 -40.49
N LYS A 1218 -2.15 0.47 -40.44
CA LYS A 1218 -2.00 1.32 -39.25
C LYS A 1218 -3.36 1.85 -38.78
N ALA A 1219 -3.41 2.34 -37.54
CA ALA A 1219 -4.59 2.99 -36.94
C ALA A 1219 -5.32 4.03 -37.83
N SER A 1220 -4.59 4.76 -38.68
CA SER A 1220 -5.16 5.81 -39.52
C SER A 1220 -5.63 5.34 -40.91
N ASP A 1221 -5.37 4.08 -41.26
CA ASP A 1221 -5.66 3.57 -42.60
C ASP A 1221 -7.14 3.18 -42.72
N ALA A 1222 -7.70 3.37 -43.91
CA ALA A 1222 -9.01 2.82 -44.23
C ALA A 1222 -8.95 1.29 -44.32
N ALA A 1223 -10.10 0.62 -44.16
CA ALA A 1223 -10.19 -0.83 -44.29
C ALA A 1223 -9.65 -1.31 -45.66
N TRP A 1224 -8.92 -2.43 -45.63
CA TRP A 1224 -8.35 -3.05 -46.80
C TRP A 1224 -9.17 -4.28 -47.21
N SER A 1225 -9.63 -4.31 -48.45
CA SER A 1225 -10.43 -5.42 -48.95
C SER A 1225 -9.58 -6.65 -49.23
N LEU A 1226 -9.87 -7.73 -48.52
CA LEU A 1226 -9.17 -9.01 -48.58
C LEU A 1226 -10.07 -10.06 -49.24
N SER A 1227 -9.52 -10.78 -50.24
CA SER A 1227 -10.19 -11.90 -50.89
C SER A 1227 -9.20 -13.06 -51.08
N ALA A 1228 -9.61 -14.27 -50.68
CA ALA A 1228 -8.80 -15.49 -50.76
C ALA A 1228 -9.56 -16.60 -51.50
N ASP A 1229 -8.88 -17.30 -52.42
CA ASP A 1229 -9.37 -18.56 -52.99
C ASP A 1229 -9.06 -19.71 -52.02
N VAL A 1230 -10.12 -20.32 -51.51
CA VAL A 1230 -10.06 -21.44 -50.55
C VAL A 1230 -10.67 -22.72 -51.12
N THR A 1231 -10.80 -22.80 -52.44
CA THR A 1231 -11.39 -23.93 -53.15
C THR A 1231 -10.70 -25.24 -52.76
N GLY A 1232 -11.51 -26.21 -52.32
CA GLY A 1232 -11.05 -27.54 -51.94
C GLY A 1232 -10.30 -27.61 -50.59
N ALA A 1233 -10.19 -26.49 -49.86
CA ALA A 1233 -9.47 -26.44 -48.60
C ALA A 1233 -10.23 -27.15 -47.48
N SER A 1234 -9.53 -27.98 -46.71
CA SER A 1234 -10.08 -28.59 -45.50
C SER A 1234 -10.09 -27.62 -44.33
N TYR A 1235 -9.04 -26.81 -44.19
CA TYR A 1235 -8.88 -25.80 -43.16
C TYR A 1235 -8.52 -24.44 -43.74
N VAL A 1236 -9.03 -23.39 -43.10
CA VAL A 1236 -8.61 -22.00 -43.36
C VAL A 1236 -8.23 -21.35 -42.05
N ASP A 1237 -7.04 -20.74 -42.02
CA ASP A 1237 -6.58 -19.92 -40.91
C ASP A 1237 -6.67 -18.44 -41.27
N LEU A 1238 -7.38 -17.68 -40.43
CA LEU A 1238 -7.37 -16.23 -40.41
C LEU A 1238 -6.31 -15.78 -39.42
N VAL A 1239 -5.21 -15.21 -39.91
CA VAL A 1239 -4.02 -14.88 -39.12
C VAL A 1239 -3.84 -13.38 -39.05
N VAL A 1240 -3.54 -12.88 -37.85
CA VAL A 1240 -3.10 -11.50 -37.63
C VAL A 1240 -1.70 -11.54 -37.02
N GLY A 1241 -0.72 -10.98 -37.71
CA GLY A 1241 0.62 -10.74 -37.20
C GLY A 1241 0.81 -9.28 -36.78
N ASP A 1242 1.84 -9.01 -35.98
CA ASP A 1242 2.30 -7.65 -35.74
C ASP A 1242 2.92 -7.05 -37.02
N GLY A 1243 3.00 -5.73 -37.10
CA GLY A 1243 3.65 -5.03 -38.20
C GLY A 1243 5.17 -4.94 -38.10
N GLY A 1244 5.79 -5.70 -37.17
CA GLY A 1244 7.24 -5.75 -36.95
C GLY A 1244 7.78 -4.80 -35.87
N ASP A 1245 6.91 -4.11 -35.12
CA ASP A 1245 7.27 -3.20 -34.02
C ASP A 1245 6.78 -3.65 -32.62
N GLY A 1246 6.33 -4.91 -32.51
CA GLY A 1246 5.74 -5.49 -31.30
C GLY A 1246 4.23 -5.26 -31.24
N ASN A 1247 3.52 -6.04 -30.42
CA ASN A 1247 2.06 -6.14 -30.51
C ASN A 1247 1.26 -5.10 -29.71
N GLY A 1248 1.89 -4.04 -29.22
CA GLY A 1248 1.21 -3.09 -28.34
C GLY A 1248 0.18 -2.23 -29.09
N ASN A 1249 -1.11 -2.34 -28.70
CA ASN A 1249 -2.26 -1.65 -29.32
C ASN A 1249 -2.70 -2.24 -30.68
N ASP A 1250 -2.35 -3.49 -30.97
CA ASP A 1250 -2.66 -4.16 -32.23
C ASP A 1250 -4.06 -4.80 -32.23
N HIS A 1251 -5.09 -3.99 -31.99
CA HIS A 1251 -6.49 -4.42 -32.12
C HIS A 1251 -6.85 -4.52 -33.59
N ALA A 1252 -7.21 -5.71 -34.03
CA ALA A 1252 -7.36 -6.07 -35.43
C ALA A 1252 -8.76 -6.61 -35.71
N ASP A 1253 -9.44 -5.98 -36.65
CA ASP A 1253 -10.80 -6.31 -37.05
C ASP A 1253 -10.85 -6.99 -38.41
N TRP A 1254 -11.65 -8.05 -38.50
CA TRP A 1254 -12.10 -8.69 -39.74
C TRP A 1254 -13.56 -8.31 -40.02
N GLY A 1255 -13.79 -7.12 -40.59
CA GLY A 1255 -15.12 -6.64 -40.96
C GLY A 1255 -15.73 -7.41 -42.13
N ASN A 1256 -17.04 -7.68 -42.10
CA ASN A 1256 -17.79 -8.45 -43.10
C ASN A 1256 -17.12 -9.79 -43.49
N ALA A 1257 -16.42 -10.43 -42.55
CA ALA A 1257 -15.70 -11.68 -42.78
C ALA A 1257 -16.65 -12.82 -43.15
N ARG A 1258 -16.54 -13.32 -44.38
CA ARG A 1258 -17.51 -14.26 -44.96
C ARG A 1258 -16.84 -15.37 -45.76
N PHE A 1259 -17.28 -16.61 -45.52
CA PHE A 1259 -16.99 -17.76 -46.36
C PHE A 1259 -18.11 -17.97 -47.38
N HIS A 1260 -17.74 -18.20 -48.63
CA HIS A 1260 -18.66 -18.51 -49.71
C HIS A 1260 -18.62 -20.01 -50.00
N CYS A 1261 -19.72 -20.70 -49.73
CA CYS A 1261 -19.82 -22.17 -49.66
C CYS A 1261 -21.14 -22.67 -50.25
N GLY A 1262 -21.17 -23.92 -50.71
CA GLY A 1262 -22.38 -24.54 -51.27
C GLY A 1262 -22.45 -24.57 -52.79
N GLY A 1263 -21.42 -25.17 -53.41
CA GLY A 1263 -21.46 -25.68 -54.78
C GLY A 1263 -21.76 -27.17 -54.81
#